data_AF-A0A847N5T9-F1
#
_entry.id   AF-A0A847N5T9-F1
#
_cell.length_a   1.000
_cell.length_b   1.000
_cell.length_c   1.000
_cell.angle_alpha   90.00
_cell.angle_beta   90.00
_cell.angle_gamma   90.00
#
_symmetry.space_group_name_H-M   'P 1'
#
loop_
_entity.id
_entity.type
_entity.pdbx_description
1 polymer ?
#
loop_
_entity_poly.entity_id
_entity_poly.type
_entity_poly.pdbx_seq_one_letter_code
_entity_poly.pdbx_strand_id
1 'polypeptide(L)'
;MIKKAISQAIKNQGWLSIEYRNKSEEITNYWIAIRDIEISSKRFFVSAFNMSKMSESTNGIINTYIYYDQIKKAHFLKNTTYDQNPKLIEKIENNLEELKWLEYDSYSENIIDYIYECIVHEETPYQKETTLVRKIDQETLEKIKEKEKYFLEIGQVYDLVSKIEKLSKQEEQHTYENVTLAMNLLSIHSRRNGLFVVAYKELNFNPLERSLILDSEIKFNYTFASNDDLKYKHHLKNYLDIETEYFIDLFVENPTEAKKMLEPEVHRHHESLDDTPYIMDLVRTHYAHIEKEFDAIKLRKKNNQLSTPLKSFFGNMTGSFLRGRTRSVDVVTLDDKVNIDQLRVIYNALTKPITFVQGPPGTGKTHTIINSLISAFFNKDTVLVSSNNNKPINDIYEKITHFKNEGKKVYLPFIRLGNRDETLKSLNYIHRILPIIEKHKVFEEKLDLHAKTSAEDMKRINQILSDYESKIEIEEELETLKAMKQNLNLDLRGLVIEDLIYKKEKTLNQIEFFRDDDIKKFIKKADKGFYTWLFFTGIMHYKRIFEPKNEQFLNILKIENEDDKIKEFNSHIKDEKNFQNFQRIFPVILTTNQSAFRLGAQEESFDLVIIDEAGQSSIGYALFPISRAKRLLLVGDQKQLKPVITMASENNKALMKKYQISESYNYIENSILLTMQKVDIISKFVLLRYHYR
;
A
#
# COMPACT_ATOMS: atom_id res chain seq x y z
N MET A 1 7.44 18.37 9.99
CA MET A 1 6.07 18.83 10.27
C MET A 1 5.74 20.12 9.53
N ILE A 2 6.42 21.26 9.80
CA ILE A 2 6.14 22.55 9.13
C ILE A 2 6.17 22.46 7.60
N LYS A 3 7.24 21.89 7.03
CA LYS A 3 7.44 21.75 5.58
C LYS A 3 6.31 20.96 4.90
N LYS A 4 5.95 19.82 5.49
CA LYS A 4 4.83 18.95 5.05
C LYS A 4 3.51 19.72 5.06
N ALA A 5 3.22 20.44 6.14
CA ALA A 5 2.01 21.26 6.23
C ALA A 5 1.97 22.34 5.14
N ILE A 6 3.06 23.07 4.93
CA ILE A 6 3.14 24.11 3.88
C ILE A 6 2.95 23.51 2.48
N SER A 7 3.61 22.40 2.18
CA SER A 7 3.45 21.67 0.92
C SER A 7 1.98 21.26 0.72
N GLN A 8 1.35 20.65 1.74
CA GLN A 8 -0.07 20.28 1.70
C GLN A 8 -0.98 21.49 1.49
N ALA A 9 -0.74 22.60 2.19
CA ALA A 9 -1.57 23.80 2.07
C ALA A 9 -1.49 24.44 0.68
N ILE A 10 -0.29 24.54 0.11
CA ILE A 10 -0.11 25.02 -1.26
C ILE A 10 -0.82 24.06 -2.21
N LYS A 11 -0.63 22.74 -2.04
CA LYS A 11 -1.15 21.75 -2.97
C LYS A 11 -2.68 21.63 -2.99
N ASN A 12 -3.29 21.85 -1.84
CA ASN A 12 -4.74 21.75 -1.64
C ASN A 12 -5.42 23.12 -1.64
N GLN A 13 -4.70 24.20 -2.01
CA GLN A 13 -5.22 25.58 -2.00
C GLN A 13 -5.85 25.97 -0.65
N GLY A 14 -5.33 25.44 0.46
CA GLY A 14 -5.91 25.63 1.79
C GLY A 14 -5.03 26.45 2.73
N TRP A 15 -5.57 26.73 3.91
CA TRP A 15 -4.93 27.57 4.92
C TRP A 15 -4.01 26.78 5.84
N LEU A 16 -3.09 27.49 6.49
CA LEU A 16 -2.24 26.97 7.55
C LEU A 16 -2.55 27.69 8.85
N SER A 17 -2.67 26.96 9.97
CA SER A 17 -2.50 27.57 11.29
C SER A 17 -1.02 27.54 11.65
N ILE A 18 -0.45 28.70 11.98
CA ILE A 18 0.98 28.86 12.29
C ILE A 18 1.19 29.50 13.67
N GLU A 19 2.20 29.00 14.39
CA GLU A 19 2.84 29.73 15.50
C GLU A 19 3.99 30.54 14.89
N TYR A 20 3.90 31.87 14.92
CA TYR A 20 4.87 32.77 14.30
C TYR A 20 5.57 33.66 15.33
N ARG A 21 6.90 33.78 15.23
CA ARG A 21 7.68 34.74 16.02
C ARG A 21 7.71 36.10 15.31
N ASN A 22 7.08 37.10 15.90
CA ASN A 22 7.03 38.45 15.33
C ASN A 22 8.34 39.23 15.57
N LYS A 23 8.41 40.48 15.08
CA LYS A 23 9.60 41.35 15.21
C LYS A 23 9.90 41.75 16.67
N SER A 24 8.92 41.67 17.56
CA SER A 24 9.04 41.93 18.99
C SER A 24 9.38 40.68 19.80
N GLU A 25 9.76 39.58 19.12
CA GLU A 25 10.03 38.25 19.69
C GLU A 25 8.84 37.52 20.34
N GLU A 26 7.62 38.06 20.22
CA GLU A 26 6.42 37.41 20.73
C GLU A 26 5.95 36.30 19.77
N ILE A 27 5.45 35.21 20.35
CA ILE A 27 4.85 34.10 19.60
C ILE A 27 3.35 34.35 19.49
N THR A 28 2.86 34.37 18.26
CA THR A 28 1.46 34.69 17.93
C THR A 28 0.90 33.65 16.96
N ASN A 29 -0.38 33.35 17.10
CA ASN A 29 -1.08 32.37 16.27
C ASN A 29 -1.87 33.06 15.16
N TYR A 30 -1.66 32.62 13.93
CA TYR A 30 -2.36 33.13 12.76
C TYR A 30 -2.77 31.99 11.84
N TRP A 31 -3.85 32.21 11.11
CA TRP A 31 -4.11 31.42 9.92
C TRP A 31 -3.50 32.14 8.72
N ILE A 32 -2.85 31.45 7.81
CA ILE A 32 -2.27 32.05 6.60
C ILE A 32 -2.68 31.29 5.35
N ALA A 33 -2.93 32.03 4.27
CA ALA A 33 -3.00 31.51 2.91
C ALA A 33 -1.78 32.02 2.13
N ILE A 34 -1.00 31.11 1.54
CA ILE A 34 0.23 31.45 0.80
C ILE A 34 -0.13 31.90 -0.61
N ARG A 35 0.05 33.19 -0.89
CA ARG A 35 -0.30 33.81 -2.18
C ARG A 35 0.87 33.81 -3.16
N ASP A 36 2.09 33.99 -2.66
CA ASP A 36 3.32 33.93 -3.46
C ASP A 36 4.54 33.59 -2.58
N ILE A 37 5.64 33.16 -3.21
CA ILE A 37 6.92 32.85 -2.56
C ILE A 37 8.03 33.72 -3.13
N GLU A 38 8.82 34.33 -2.26
CA GLU A 38 10.04 35.06 -2.60
C GLU A 38 11.27 34.21 -2.25
N ILE A 39 11.89 33.63 -3.28
CA ILE A 39 12.89 32.57 -3.16
C ILE A 39 14.17 33.08 -2.49
N SER A 40 14.71 34.21 -2.96
CA SER A 40 15.99 34.76 -2.49
C SER A 40 15.98 35.18 -1.03
N SER A 41 14.85 35.66 -0.53
CA SER A 41 14.70 36.18 0.84
C SER A 41 13.99 35.20 1.79
N LYS A 42 13.61 34.00 1.31
CA LYS A 42 12.84 32.98 2.05
C LYS A 42 11.58 33.54 2.72
N ARG A 43 10.84 34.36 1.97
CA ARG A 43 9.59 34.98 2.45
C ARG A 43 8.39 34.42 1.72
N PHE A 44 7.26 34.37 2.42
CA PHE A 44 5.96 34.13 1.82
C PHE A 44 5.18 35.44 1.82
N PHE A 45 4.57 35.76 0.68
CA PHE A 45 3.49 36.73 0.65
C PHE A 45 2.20 35.98 1.02
N VAL A 46 1.56 36.39 2.11
CA VAL A 46 0.43 35.66 2.68
C VAL A 46 -0.76 36.58 2.95
N SER A 47 -1.96 36.02 2.87
CA SER A 47 -3.13 36.58 3.55
C SER A 47 -3.18 35.98 4.95
N ALA A 48 -2.95 36.79 5.98
CA ALA A 48 -2.98 36.37 7.37
C ALA A 48 -4.35 36.70 7.99
N PHE A 49 -5.05 35.68 8.47
CA PHE A 49 -6.32 35.76 9.18
C PHE A 49 -6.10 35.68 10.69
N ASN A 50 -6.69 36.61 11.42
CA ASN A 50 -6.74 36.59 12.88
C ASN A 50 -8.17 36.85 13.37
N MET A 51 -8.76 35.83 14.01
CA MET A 51 -10.11 35.89 14.55
C MET A 51 -10.31 37.08 15.51
N SER A 52 -9.34 37.36 16.39
CA SER A 52 -9.45 38.44 17.39
C SER A 52 -9.48 39.85 16.79
N LYS A 53 -9.13 39.98 15.51
CA LYS A 53 -9.14 41.25 14.77
C LYS A 53 -10.35 41.39 13.85
N MET A 54 -11.26 40.42 13.87
CA MET A 54 -12.49 40.43 13.09
C MET A 54 -13.56 41.30 13.78
N SER A 55 -14.26 42.12 13.00
CA SER A 55 -15.38 42.94 13.44
C SER A 55 -16.41 43.06 12.32
N GLU A 56 -17.48 43.83 12.53
CA GLU A 56 -18.40 44.20 11.46
C GLU A 56 -17.70 45.01 10.36
N SER A 57 -16.67 45.79 10.71
CA SER A 57 -15.94 46.66 9.78
C SER A 57 -14.67 46.03 9.17
N THR A 58 -14.17 44.93 9.75
CA THR A 58 -12.90 44.29 9.35
C THR A 58 -13.05 42.78 9.26
N ASN A 59 -12.52 42.15 8.20
CA ASN A 59 -12.52 40.68 8.04
C ASN A 59 -11.39 39.97 8.78
N GLY A 60 -10.61 40.70 9.59
CA GLY A 60 -9.47 40.12 10.31
C GLY A 60 -8.35 39.65 9.38
N ILE A 61 -8.36 40.04 8.10
CA ILE A 61 -7.35 39.68 7.10
C ILE A 61 -6.34 40.82 6.95
N ILE A 62 -5.06 40.46 6.92
CA ILE A 62 -3.97 41.36 6.54
C ILE A 62 -3.11 40.65 5.50
N ASN A 63 -2.85 41.30 4.36
CA ASN A 63 -1.86 40.82 3.41
C ASN A 63 -0.47 41.30 3.83
N THR A 64 0.48 40.39 4.02
CA THR A 64 1.82 40.74 4.52
C THR A 64 2.87 39.74 4.08
N TYR A 65 4.14 40.08 4.30
CA TYR A 65 5.26 39.16 4.14
C TYR A 65 5.64 38.55 5.48
N ILE A 66 5.82 37.23 5.50
CA ILE A 66 6.35 36.50 6.64
C ILE A 66 7.63 35.75 6.26
N TYR A 67 8.53 35.59 7.21
CA TYR A 67 9.76 34.83 7.01
C TYR A 67 9.54 33.37 7.35
N TYR A 68 9.97 32.46 6.47
CA TYR A 68 9.88 31.03 6.72
C TYR A 68 10.56 30.60 8.03
N ASP A 69 11.77 31.11 8.30
CA ASP A 69 12.56 30.75 9.49
C ASP A 69 11.94 31.22 10.83
N GLN A 70 10.94 32.10 10.76
CA GLN A 70 10.21 32.59 11.95
C GLN A 70 8.95 31.77 12.27
N ILE A 71 8.56 30.82 11.40
CA ILE A 71 7.48 29.88 11.67
C ILE A 71 7.99 28.81 12.65
N LYS A 72 7.36 28.69 13.81
CA LYS A 72 7.72 27.73 14.88
C LYS A 72 6.93 26.43 14.78
N LYS A 73 5.66 26.53 14.36
CA LYS A 73 4.81 25.39 14.02
C LYS A 73 3.88 25.77 12.88
N ALA A 74 3.46 24.77 12.11
CA ALA A 74 2.48 24.93 11.05
C ALA A 74 1.63 23.66 10.93
N HIS A 75 0.32 23.85 10.82
CA HIS A 75 -0.66 22.79 10.62
C HIS A 75 -1.53 23.14 9.41
N PHE A 76 -1.72 22.17 8.52
CA PHE A 76 -2.66 22.33 7.42
C PHE A 76 -4.10 22.28 7.96
N LEU A 77 -4.91 23.26 7.57
CA LEU A 77 -6.30 23.36 7.99
C LEU A 77 -7.17 22.71 6.92
N LYS A 78 -7.53 21.44 7.13
CA LYS A 78 -8.50 20.72 6.30
C LYS A 78 -9.84 21.47 6.23
N ASN A 79 -10.58 21.29 5.14
CA ASN A 79 -11.83 21.98 4.86
C ASN A 79 -11.70 23.50 4.80
N THR A 80 -10.53 24.02 4.39
CA THR A 80 -10.34 25.43 4.10
C THR A 80 -9.85 25.63 2.68
N THR A 81 -10.19 26.76 2.08
CA THR A 81 -9.79 27.09 0.71
C THR A 81 -9.54 28.59 0.53
N TYR A 82 -8.87 28.95 -0.56
CA TYR A 82 -8.79 30.31 -1.10
C TYR A 82 -8.46 30.25 -2.59
N ASP A 83 -8.77 31.32 -3.31
CA ASP A 83 -8.38 31.46 -4.72
C ASP A 83 -6.86 31.61 -4.84
N GLN A 84 -6.15 30.50 -5.05
CA GLN A 84 -4.70 30.51 -5.22
C GLN A 84 -4.33 31.00 -6.62
N ASN A 85 -3.25 31.78 -6.71
CA ASN A 85 -2.69 32.16 -8.00
C ASN A 85 -2.17 30.90 -8.73
N PRO A 86 -2.69 30.55 -9.93
CA PRO A 86 -2.25 29.36 -10.65
C PRO A 86 -0.75 29.35 -10.97
N LYS A 87 -0.14 30.54 -11.12
CA LYS A 87 1.29 30.70 -11.39
C LYS A 87 2.18 30.36 -10.19
N LEU A 88 1.62 30.26 -8.98
CA LEU A 88 2.39 29.95 -7.77
C LEU A 88 3.01 28.55 -7.86
N ILE A 89 2.21 27.56 -8.26
CA ILE A 89 2.67 26.17 -8.40
C ILE A 89 3.73 26.09 -9.50
N GLU A 90 3.45 26.67 -10.67
CA GLU A 90 4.40 26.72 -11.79
C GLU A 90 5.73 27.37 -11.37
N LYS A 91 5.68 28.48 -10.62
CA LYS A 91 6.86 29.15 -10.07
C LYS A 91 7.62 28.26 -9.09
N ILE A 92 6.93 27.48 -8.26
CA ILE A 92 7.58 26.55 -7.32
C ILE A 92 8.24 25.39 -8.08
N GLU A 93 7.53 24.77 -9.01
CA GLU A 93 8.02 23.61 -9.77
C GLU A 93 9.22 23.96 -10.66
N ASN A 94 9.21 25.14 -11.29
CA ASN A 94 10.35 25.61 -12.09
C ASN A 94 11.59 25.97 -11.27
N ASN A 95 11.48 26.08 -9.93
CA ASN A 95 12.58 26.53 -9.05
C ASN A 95 12.82 25.57 -7.87
N LEU A 96 12.51 24.27 -8.01
CA LEU A 96 12.64 23.27 -6.93
C LEU A 96 14.04 23.21 -6.31
N GLU A 97 15.09 23.36 -7.12
CA GLU A 97 16.48 23.37 -6.67
C GLU A 97 16.79 24.55 -5.72
N GLU A 98 16.30 25.74 -6.04
CA GLU A 98 16.47 26.95 -5.21
C GLU A 98 15.55 26.94 -3.98
N LEU A 99 14.44 26.21 -4.06
CA LEU A 99 13.46 26.00 -3.00
C LEU A 99 13.75 24.77 -2.12
N LYS A 100 14.98 24.21 -2.15
CA LYS A 100 15.40 23.11 -1.27
C LYS A 100 15.13 23.35 0.21
N TRP A 101 15.13 24.61 0.66
CA TRP A 101 14.82 24.99 2.04
C TRP A 101 13.34 24.77 2.42
N LEU A 102 12.43 24.82 1.43
CA LEU A 102 11.00 24.58 1.58
C LEU A 102 10.66 23.07 1.58
N GLU A 103 11.48 22.26 0.91
CA GLU A 103 11.24 20.82 0.66
C GLU A 103 9.86 20.57 0.06
N TYR A 104 9.51 21.35 -0.96
CA TYR A 104 8.28 21.15 -1.69
C TYR A 104 8.41 19.93 -2.63
N ASP A 105 7.57 18.91 -2.46
CA ASP A 105 7.55 17.74 -3.33
C ASP A 105 6.83 18.08 -4.64
N SER A 106 7.43 17.81 -5.80
CA SER A 106 6.81 18.00 -7.12
C SER A 106 5.46 17.26 -7.23
N TYR A 107 4.49 17.81 -7.98
CA TYR A 107 3.24 17.09 -8.27
C TYR A 107 3.48 15.86 -9.15
N SER A 108 4.43 15.95 -10.09
CA SER A 108 4.76 14.84 -11.01
C SER A 108 5.34 13.60 -10.33
N GLU A 109 5.65 13.68 -9.03
CA GLU A 109 6.33 12.63 -8.28
C GLU A 109 5.51 12.01 -7.13
N ASN A 110 4.25 12.41 -6.97
CA ASN A 110 3.52 12.17 -5.74
C ASN A 110 2.57 10.96 -5.76
N ILE A 111 3.01 9.87 -6.41
CA ILE A 111 2.31 8.57 -6.43
C ILE A 111 1.99 8.07 -5.02
N ILE A 112 2.86 8.35 -4.05
CA ILE A 112 2.67 7.92 -2.66
C ILE A 112 1.53 8.67 -1.96
N ASP A 113 1.44 9.99 -2.09
CA ASP A 113 0.32 10.72 -1.46
C ASP A 113 -1.01 10.41 -2.16
N TYR A 114 -0.99 10.18 -3.48
CA TYR A 114 -2.15 9.67 -4.21
C TYR A 114 -2.65 8.34 -3.63
N ILE A 115 -1.76 7.34 -3.50
CA ILE A 115 -2.09 6.02 -2.95
C ILE A 115 -2.58 6.13 -1.50
N TYR A 116 -1.93 6.99 -0.70
CA TYR A 116 -2.34 7.23 0.67
C TYR A 116 -3.77 7.78 0.74
N GLU A 117 -4.10 8.81 -0.06
CA GLU A 117 -5.46 9.35 -0.11
C GLU A 117 -6.46 8.30 -0.61
N CYS A 118 -6.11 7.48 -1.60
CA CYS A 118 -6.97 6.37 -2.04
C CYS A 118 -7.30 5.39 -0.90
N ILE A 119 -6.31 4.96 -0.10
CA ILE A 119 -6.55 4.08 1.06
C ILE A 119 -7.48 4.77 2.07
N VAL A 120 -7.28 6.06 2.34
CA VAL A 120 -8.14 6.81 3.25
C VAL A 120 -9.58 6.89 2.74
N HIS A 121 -9.77 6.99 1.42
CA HIS A 121 -11.10 6.98 0.79
C HIS A 121 -11.73 5.58 0.65
N GLU A 122 -10.96 4.50 0.79
CA GLU A 122 -11.51 3.13 0.91
C GLU A 122 -12.14 2.87 2.28
N GLU A 123 -11.68 3.58 3.32
CA GLU A 123 -12.22 3.42 4.68
C GLU A 123 -13.70 3.81 4.73
N THR A 124 -14.46 3.02 5.50
CA THR A 124 -15.91 3.21 5.63
C THR A 124 -16.20 4.52 6.39
N PRO A 125 -16.83 5.52 5.75
CA PRO A 125 -17.24 6.73 6.44
C PRO A 125 -18.44 6.47 7.35
N TYR A 126 -18.54 7.27 8.40
CA TYR A 126 -19.74 7.40 9.24
C TYR A 126 -19.97 8.87 9.58
N GLN A 127 -21.15 9.19 10.09
CA GLN A 127 -21.47 10.55 10.52
C GLN A 127 -21.12 10.74 12.00
N LYS A 128 -20.53 11.89 12.35
CA LYS A 128 -20.60 12.42 13.72
C LYS A 128 -21.56 13.61 13.75
N GLU A 129 -22.45 13.65 14.73
CA GLU A 129 -23.32 14.80 15.00
C GLU A 129 -22.50 15.94 15.63
N THR A 130 -21.67 16.62 14.85
CA THR A 130 -20.83 17.70 15.40
C THR A 130 -20.82 19.01 14.60
N THR A 131 -21.53 19.18 13.47
CA THR A 131 -21.64 20.50 12.79
C THR A 131 -23.05 20.93 12.49
N LEU A 132 -23.78 21.28 13.54
CA LEU A 132 -24.65 22.44 13.41
C LEU A 132 -23.76 23.66 13.62
N VAL A 133 -23.23 24.22 12.52
CA VAL A 133 -22.89 25.65 12.54
C VAL A 133 -24.19 26.34 12.95
N ARG A 134 -24.18 27.06 14.08
CA ARG A 134 -25.42 27.59 14.65
C ARG A 134 -26.18 28.39 13.59
N LYS A 135 -27.51 28.17 13.50
CA LYS A 135 -28.43 28.94 12.65
C LYS A 135 -28.21 28.83 11.13
N ILE A 136 -27.63 27.74 10.62
CA ILE A 136 -27.77 27.41 9.20
C ILE A 136 -29.02 26.52 9.06
N ASP A 137 -30.14 27.12 8.66
CA ASP A 137 -31.41 26.42 8.41
C ASP A 137 -31.52 25.89 6.97
N GLN A 138 -32.59 25.14 6.69
CA GLN A 138 -32.83 24.54 5.39
C GLN A 138 -32.93 25.59 4.27
N GLU A 139 -33.65 26.69 4.49
CA GLU A 139 -33.80 27.77 3.50
C GLU A 139 -32.45 28.40 3.15
N THR A 140 -31.58 28.54 4.15
CA THR A 140 -30.22 29.01 3.98
C THR A 140 -29.37 28.04 3.15
N LEU A 141 -29.54 26.73 3.38
CA LEU A 141 -28.83 25.67 2.66
C LEU A 141 -29.22 25.58 1.19
N GLU A 142 -30.50 25.81 0.90
CA GLU A 142 -31.02 25.91 -0.47
C GLU A 142 -30.33 27.06 -1.25
N LYS A 143 -30.08 28.20 -0.58
CA LYS A 143 -29.34 29.32 -1.18
C LYS A 143 -27.89 28.97 -1.53
N ILE A 144 -27.24 28.09 -0.76
CA ILE A 144 -25.86 27.61 -1.06
C ILE A 144 -25.86 26.79 -2.34
N LYS A 145 -26.88 25.94 -2.54
CA LYS A 145 -27.01 25.11 -3.73
C LYS A 145 -27.17 25.96 -5.00
N GLU A 146 -27.85 27.10 -4.91
CA GLU A 146 -28.03 28.02 -6.05
C GLU A 146 -26.82 28.90 -6.34
N LYS A 147 -26.11 29.37 -5.29
CA LYS A 147 -25.02 30.35 -5.41
C LYS A 147 -23.62 29.77 -5.27
N GLU A 148 -23.50 28.47 -5.02
CA GLU A 148 -22.28 27.71 -4.69
C GLU A 148 -21.47 28.23 -3.49
N LYS A 149 -21.93 29.32 -2.85
CA LYS A 149 -21.28 29.98 -1.72
C LYS A 149 -22.32 30.49 -0.71
N TYR A 150 -21.94 30.49 0.56
CA TYR A 150 -22.71 31.05 1.66
C TYR A 150 -21.86 31.93 2.55
N PHE A 151 -22.28 33.18 2.76
CA PHE A 151 -21.59 34.11 3.65
C PHE A 151 -22.02 33.89 5.09
N LEU A 152 -21.05 33.70 5.97
CA LEU A 152 -21.23 33.39 7.38
C LEU A 152 -21.30 34.66 8.22
N GLU A 153 -22.20 34.66 9.20
CA GLU A 153 -22.19 35.65 10.28
C GLU A 153 -20.95 35.51 11.18
N ILE A 154 -20.57 36.57 11.88
CA ILE A 154 -19.39 36.58 12.77
C ILE A 154 -19.43 35.44 13.80
N GLY A 155 -20.60 35.16 14.38
CA GLY A 155 -20.77 34.04 15.33
C GLY A 155 -20.57 32.67 14.69
N GLN A 156 -21.04 32.49 13.45
CA GLN A 156 -20.87 31.24 12.69
C GLN A 156 -19.41 31.01 12.32
N VAL A 157 -18.69 32.07 11.93
CA VAL A 157 -17.25 32.03 11.66
C VAL A 157 -16.48 31.61 12.92
N TYR A 158 -16.86 32.12 14.09
CA TYR A 158 -16.23 31.75 15.37
C TYR A 158 -16.38 30.26 15.68
N ASP A 159 -17.60 29.74 15.58
CA ASP A 159 -17.90 28.33 15.83
C ASP A 159 -17.06 27.43 14.89
N LEU A 160 -17.06 27.75 13.59
CA LEU A 160 -16.37 26.97 12.56
C LEU A 160 -14.85 26.99 12.73
N VAL A 161 -14.25 28.16 12.96
CA VAL A 161 -12.80 28.29 13.16
C VAL A 161 -12.34 27.54 14.39
N SER A 162 -13.06 27.65 15.51
CA SER A 162 -12.71 26.92 16.74
C SER A 162 -12.67 25.41 16.52
N LYS A 163 -13.57 24.90 15.67
CA LYS A 163 -13.69 23.48 15.36
C LYS A 163 -12.60 23.01 14.40
N ILE A 164 -12.34 23.74 13.32
CA ILE A 164 -11.26 23.43 12.38
C ILE A 164 -9.89 23.43 13.10
N GLU A 165 -9.67 24.37 14.02
CA GLU A 165 -8.46 24.36 14.86
C GLU A 165 -8.38 23.13 15.76
N LYS A 166 -9.49 22.72 16.39
CA LYS A 166 -9.53 21.54 17.24
C LYS A 166 -9.21 20.27 16.45
N LEU A 167 -9.82 20.11 15.27
CA LEU A 167 -9.62 18.96 14.39
C LEU A 167 -8.18 18.89 13.86
N SER A 168 -7.62 20.01 13.42
CA SER A 168 -6.23 20.06 12.93
C SER A 168 -5.19 19.78 14.02
N LYS A 169 -5.47 20.13 15.28
CA LYS A 169 -4.60 19.82 16.44
C LYS A 169 -4.76 18.38 16.93
N GLN A 170 -5.90 17.72 16.69
CA GLN A 170 -6.15 16.33 17.09
C GLN A 170 -5.27 15.30 16.36
N GLU A 171 -4.71 15.64 15.20
CA GLU A 171 -3.69 14.81 14.53
C GLU A 171 -2.45 14.57 15.43
N GLU A 172 -2.16 15.46 16.38
CA GLU A 172 -1.09 15.26 17.38
C GLU A 172 -1.47 14.30 18.52
N GLN A 173 -2.77 14.06 18.76
CA GLN A 173 -3.30 13.26 19.87
C GLN A 173 -3.61 11.80 19.51
N HIS A 174 -3.14 11.31 18.36
CA HIS A 174 -3.34 9.93 17.88
C HIS A 174 -4.80 9.52 17.60
N THR A 175 -5.70 10.46 17.34
CA THR A 175 -7.03 10.17 16.78
C THR A 175 -6.95 10.24 15.26
N TYR A 176 -6.93 9.09 14.60
CA TYR A 176 -6.74 8.95 13.15
C TYR A 176 -8.04 9.12 12.37
N GLU A 177 -8.72 10.22 12.66
CA GLU A 177 -9.99 10.58 12.08
C GLU A 177 -9.74 11.63 10.99
N ASN A 178 -10.10 11.28 9.75
CA ASN A 178 -10.22 12.27 8.70
C ASN A 178 -11.67 12.77 8.66
N VAL A 179 -11.86 14.05 8.98
CA VAL A 179 -13.18 14.69 9.03
C VAL A 179 -13.35 15.56 7.80
N THR A 180 -14.41 15.30 7.06
CA THR A 180 -14.84 16.10 5.90
C THR A 180 -16.15 16.79 6.27
N LEU A 181 -16.18 18.12 6.16
CA LEU A 181 -17.42 18.88 6.19
C LEU A 181 -18.17 18.66 4.86
N ALA A 182 -19.40 18.18 4.93
CA ALA A 182 -20.17 17.80 3.75
C ALA A 182 -21.61 18.31 3.83
N MET A 183 -22.20 18.55 2.66
CA MET A 183 -23.62 18.84 2.48
C MET A 183 -24.34 17.61 1.90
N ASN A 184 -25.42 17.18 2.55
CA ASN A 184 -26.26 16.09 2.04
C ASN A 184 -26.84 16.45 0.67
N LEU A 185 -26.84 15.48 -0.25
CA LEU A 185 -27.61 15.53 -1.49
C LEU A 185 -28.61 14.35 -1.58
N LEU A 186 -28.25 13.22 -1.00
CA LEU A 186 -29.11 12.05 -0.89
C LEU A 186 -28.62 11.15 0.24
N SER A 187 -29.56 10.74 1.09
CA SER A 187 -29.35 9.78 2.15
C SER A 187 -30.52 8.81 2.27
N ILE A 188 -30.27 7.65 2.85
CA ILE A 188 -31.28 6.65 3.20
C ILE A 188 -31.36 6.62 4.73
N HIS A 189 -32.54 6.88 5.26
CA HIS A 189 -32.78 6.90 6.69
C HIS A 189 -33.48 5.62 7.15
N SER A 190 -32.88 4.95 8.12
CA SER A 190 -33.41 3.76 8.75
C SER A 190 -33.65 4.00 10.23
N ARG A 191 -34.89 3.81 10.70
CA ARG A 191 -35.21 3.92 12.14
C ARG A 191 -34.43 2.92 13.01
N ARG A 192 -34.00 1.79 12.43
CA ARG A 192 -33.25 0.74 13.13
C ARG A 192 -31.74 0.87 12.91
N ASN A 193 -31.35 1.21 11.68
CA ASN A 193 -29.97 1.09 11.25
C ASN A 193 -29.29 2.45 11.05
N GLY A 194 -29.93 3.57 11.38
CA GLY A 194 -29.33 4.90 11.29
C GLY A 194 -29.32 5.49 9.88
N LEU A 195 -28.44 6.46 9.66
CA LEU A 195 -28.33 7.20 8.40
C LEU A 195 -27.31 6.53 7.47
N PHE A 196 -27.65 6.44 6.19
CA PHE A 196 -26.71 6.15 5.11
C PHE A 196 -26.63 7.34 4.17
N VAL A 197 -25.53 8.08 4.22
CA VAL A 197 -25.26 9.17 3.29
C VAL A 197 -24.77 8.60 1.96
N VAL A 198 -25.60 8.67 0.92
CA VAL A 198 -25.30 8.10 -0.41
C VAL A 198 -24.52 9.10 -1.26
N ALA A 199 -25.03 10.33 -1.38
CA ALA A 199 -24.44 11.38 -2.20
C ALA A 199 -24.31 12.69 -1.40
N TYR A 200 -23.18 13.37 -1.56
CA TYR A 200 -22.86 14.60 -0.86
C TYR A 200 -21.94 15.49 -1.70
N LYS A 201 -21.83 16.76 -1.29
CA LYS A 201 -20.79 17.68 -1.77
C LYS A 201 -19.94 18.12 -0.60
N GLU A 202 -18.63 18.21 -0.78
CA GLU A 202 -17.75 18.73 0.25
C GLU A 202 -17.94 20.24 0.43
N LEU A 203 -17.73 20.73 1.64
CA LEU A 203 -17.80 22.13 2.00
C LEU A 203 -16.42 22.59 2.47
N ASN A 204 -15.96 23.69 1.89
CA ASN A 204 -14.70 24.32 2.24
C ASN A 204 -14.94 25.74 2.77
N PHE A 205 -14.34 26.05 3.90
CA PHE A 205 -14.37 27.39 4.48
C PHE A 205 -13.35 28.30 3.82
N ASN A 206 -13.77 29.47 3.35
CA ASN A 206 -12.89 30.53 2.88
C ASN A 206 -12.88 31.70 3.89
N PRO A 207 -11.85 31.78 4.75
CA PRO A 207 -11.67 32.89 5.70
C PRO A 207 -11.65 34.29 5.07
N LEU A 208 -11.22 34.45 3.81
CA LEU A 208 -11.13 35.78 3.17
C LEU A 208 -12.50 36.40 2.95
N GLU A 209 -13.41 35.57 2.44
CA GLU A 209 -14.78 35.94 2.12
C GLU A 209 -15.73 35.69 3.30
N ARG A 210 -15.26 35.00 4.36
CA ARG A 210 -16.09 34.46 5.44
C ARG A 210 -17.20 33.59 4.88
N SER A 211 -16.88 32.73 3.93
CA SER A 211 -17.88 31.95 3.21
C SER A 211 -17.63 30.46 3.31
N LEU A 212 -18.70 29.67 3.31
CA LEU A 212 -18.66 28.26 2.96
C LEU A 212 -18.81 28.14 1.45
N ILE A 213 -17.90 27.43 0.81
CA ILE A 213 -17.89 27.17 -0.63
C ILE A 213 -18.20 25.70 -0.84
N LEU A 214 -19.20 25.45 -1.67
CA LEU A 214 -19.60 24.10 -2.04
C LEU A 214 -18.68 23.58 -3.14
N ASP A 215 -18.19 22.35 -3.00
CA ASP A 215 -17.41 21.73 -4.06
C ASP A 215 -18.25 21.53 -5.33
N SER A 216 -17.60 21.73 -6.47
CA SER A 216 -18.20 21.52 -7.79
C SER A 216 -18.58 20.05 -8.02
N GLU A 217 -17.80 19.10 -7.51
CA GLU A 217 -17.98 17.67 -7.74
C GLU A 217 -18.92 17.03 -6.72
N ILE A 218 -19.85 16.19 -7.18
CA ILE A 218 -20.65 15.31 -6.32
C ILE A 218 -19.79 14.11 -5.93
N LYS A 219 -19.81 13.76 -4.65
CA LYS A 219 -19.11 12.60 -4.08
C LYS A 219 -20.13 11.57 -3.60
N PHE A 220 -19.73 10.29 -3.67
CA PHE A 220 -20.60 9.17 -3.32
C PHE A 220 -19.93 8.25 -2.29
N ASN A 221 -20.74 7.61 -1.45
CA ASN A 221 -20.30 6.53 -0.57
C ASN A 221 -20.93 5.21 -1.00
N TYR A 222 -20.10 4.25 -1.41
CA TYR A 222 -20.57 2.91 -1.79
C TYR A 222 -20.90 2.08 -0.57
N THR A 223 -20.24 2.40 0.54
CA THR A 223 -20.46 1.81 1.86
C THR A 223 -20.46 2.93 2.89
N PHE A 224 -21.31 2.83 3.90
CA PHE A 224 -21.43 3.81 4.98
C PHE A 224 -21.77 3.10 6.28
N ALA A 225 -21.07 3.45 7.35
CA ALA A 225 -21.36 2.93 8.67
C ALA A 225 -22.34 3.85 9.41
N SER A 226 -23.29 3.25 10.10
CA SER A 226 -24.33 3.99 10.82
C SER A 226 -23.74 4.87 11.92
N ASN A 227 -22.70 4.36 12.60
CA ASN A 227 -22.04 4.96 13.75
C ASN A 227 -20.53 4.68 13.74
N ASP A 228 -19.82 5.25 14.72
CA ASP A 228 -18.37 5.14 14.91
C ASP A 228 -17.86 3.73 15.28
N ASP A 229 -18.74 2.82 15.72
CA ASP A 229 -18.37 1.43 16.02
C ASP A 229 -18.19 0.54 14.77
N LEU A 230 -18.55 1.06 13.58
CA LEU A 230 -18.43 0.43 12.27
C LEU A 230 -19.09 -0.96 12.15
N LYS A 231 -19.96 -1.35 13.08
CA LYS A 231 -20.56 -2.70 13.10
C LYS A 231 -21.62 -2.87 12.04
N TYR A 232 -22.49 -1.88 11.90
CA TYR A 232 -23.52 -1.88 10.87
C TYR A 232 -23.05 -1.04 9.69
N LYS A 233 -22.98 -1.67 8.51
CA LYS A 233 -22.55 -1.04 7.27
C LYS A 233 -23.65 -1.19 6.21
N HIS A 234 -24.09 -0.06 5.68
CA HIS A 234 -24.91 -0.02 4.49
C HIS A 234 -24.03 -0.18 3.25
N HIS A 235 -24.54 -0.88 2.25
CA HIS A 235 -23.87 -1.03 0.95
C HIS A 235 -24.84 -0.58 -0.16
N LEU A 236 -24.42 0.37 -0.99
CA LEU A 236 -25.26 0.96 -2.04
C LEU A 236 -25.81 -0.09 -3.01
N LYS A 237 -24.99 -1.06 -3.39
CA LYS A 237 -25.39 -2.19 -4.26
C LYS A 237 -26.56 -3.02 -3.72
N ASN A 238 -26.83 -2.98 -2.41
CA ASN A 238 -27.95 -3.72 -1.82
C ASN A 238 -29.29 -2.99 -2.04
N TYR A 239 -29.25 -1.75 -2.53
CA TYR A 239 -30.42 -0.92 -2.84
C TYR A 239 -30.64 -0.75 -4.35
N LEU A 240 -29.80 -1.38 -5.17
CA LEU A 240 -29.78 -1.19 -6.62
C LEU A 240 -29.93 -2.53 -7.35
N ASP A 241 -30.82 -2.56 -8.34
CA ASP A 241 -30.92 -3.64 -9.34
C ASP A 241 -30.01 -3.40 -10.57
N ILE A 242 -29.20 -2.34 -10.51
CA ILE A 242 -28.28 -1.88 -11.56
C ILE A 242 -26.85 -1.79 -11.02
N GLU A 243 -25.88 -1.73 -11.92
CA GLU A 243 -24.49 -1.46 -11.55
C GLU A 243 -24.38 -0.11 -10.84
N THR A 244 -23.57 -0.05 -9.77
CA THR A 244 -23.41 1.16 -8.96
C THR A 244 -22.91 2.34 -9.78
N GLU A 245 -22.06 2.09 -10.78
CA GLU A 245 -21.46 3.18 -11.56
C GLU A 245 -22.49 3.81 -12.50
N TYR A 246 -23.38 2.99 -13.05
CA TYR A 246 -24.49 3.49 -13.86
C TYR A 246 -25.45 4.34 -13.03
N PHE A 247 -25.71 3.97 -11.77
CA PHE A 247 -26.50 4.79 -10.86
C PHE A 247 -25.84 6.15 -10.60
N ILE A 248 -24.51 6.18 -10.43
CA ILE A 248 -23.76 7.41 -10.16
C ILE A 248 -23.79 8.36 -11.36
N ASP A 249 -23.50 7.83 -12.55
CA ASP A 249 -23.57 8.60 -13.80
C ASP A 249 -24.99 9.17 -13.97
N LEU A 250 -26.02 8.34 -13.76
CA LEU A 250 -27.42 8.77 -13.79
C LEU A 250 -27.75 9.80 -12.71
N PHE A 251 -27.18 9.72 -11.50
CA PHE A 251 -27.43 10.70 -10.45
C PHE A 251 -26.82 12.06 -10.79
N VAL A 252 -25.66 12.08 -11.45
CA VAL A 252 -25.03 13.32 -11.91
C VAL A 252 -25.84 13.96 -13.04
N GLU A 253 -26.35 13.16 -13.98
CA GLU A 253 -27.13 13.63 -15.13
C GLU A 253 -28.60 13.98 -14.77
N ASN A 254 -29.26 13.11 -14.02
CA ASN A 254 -30.68 13.20 -13.65
C ASN A 254 -30.95 12.64 -12.23
N PRO A 255 -30.71 13.46 -11.17
CA PRO A 255 -30.87 13.02 -9.78
C PRO A 255 -32.27 12.47 -9.45
N THR A 256 -33.31 13.00 -10.10
CA THR A 256 -34.71 12.58 -9.86
C THR A 256 -34.96 11.16 -10.36
N GLU A 257 -34.40 10.80 -11.52
CA GLU A 257 -34.52 9.46 -12.07
C GLU A 257 -33.66 8.46 -11.31
N ALA A 258 -32.44 8.84 -10.92
CA ALA A 258 -31.59 8.01 -10.07
C ALA A 258 -32.28 7.66 -8.74
N LYS A 259 -32.94 8.61 -8.07
CA LYS A 259 -33.68 8.37 -6.82
C LYS A 259 -34.75 7.28 -6.97
N LYS A 260 -35.49 7.28 -8.08
CA LYS A 260 -36.50 6.26 -8.38
C LYS A 260 -35.93 4.85 -8.45
N MET A 261 -34.64 4.70 -8.79
CA MET A 261 -33.97 3.40 -8.81
C MET A 261 -33.77 2.82 -7.41
N LEU A 262 -33.71 3.65 -6.37
CA LEU A 262 -33.53 3.22 -4.97
C LEU A 262 -34.87 2.94 -4.26
N GLU A 263 -35.94 3.62 -4.67
CA GLU A 263 -37.27 3.55 -4.02
C GLU A 263 -37.76 2.10 -3.77
N PRO A 264 -37.66 1.15 -4.72
CA PRO A 264 -38.18 -0.21 -4.51
C PRO A 264 -37.54 -0.93 -3.32
N GLU A 265 -36.20 -0.91 -3.23
CA GLU A 265 -35.47 -1.57 -2.14
C GLU A 265 -35.59 -0.81 -0.83
N VAL A 266 -35.54 0.53 -0.88
CA VAL A 266 -35.73 1.38 0.31
C VAL A 266 -37.09 1.12 0.94
N HIS A 267 -38.16 1.05 0.15
CA HIS A 267 -39.50 0.71 0.64
C HIS A 267 -39.58 -0.73 1.17
N ARG A 268 -38.95 -1.70 0.50
CA ARG A 268 -38.89 -3.09 0.97
C ARG A 268 -38.23 -3.19 2.36
N HIS A 269 -37.19 -2.40 2.60
CA HIS A 269 -36.51 -2.32 3.89
C HIS A 269 -37.21 -1.46 4.94
N HIS A 270 -38.35 -0.83 4.62
CA HIS A 270 -39.07 0.10 5.49
C HIS A 270 -38.21 1.32 5.88
N GLU A 271 -37.39 1.78 4.95
CA GLU A 271 -36.51 2.94 5.06
C GLU A 271 -37.09 4.11 4.24
N SER A 272 -36.51 5.29 4.36
CA SER A 272 -36.94 6.48 3.62
C SER A 272 -35.77 7.19 2.94
N LEU A 273 -36.00 7.73 1.75
CA LEU A 273 -35.06 8.64 1.10
C LEU A 273 -35.14 10.03 1.72
N ASP A 274 -33.98 10.67 1.91
CA ASP A 274 -33.87 12.05 2.37
C ASP A 274 -32.82 12.79 1.53
N ASP A 275 -33.31 13.71 0.70
CA ASP A 275 -32.56 14.62 -0.16
C ASP A 275 -32.55 16.06 0.36
N THR A 276 -33.01 16.27 1.60
CA THR A 276 -32.98 17.58 2.26
C THR A 276 -31.53 18.00 2.46
N PRO A 277 -31.14 19.23 2.07
CA PRO A 277 -29.77 19.68 2.28
C PRO A 277 -29.56 19.94 3.78
N TYR A 278 -28.50 19.35 4.34
CA TYR A 278 -27.98 19.64 5.69
C TYR A 278 -26.47 19.41 5.74
N ILE A 279 -25.81 20.12 6.64
CA ILE A 279 -24.36 20.01 6.86
C ILE A 279 -24.09 18.89 7.86
N MET A 280 -23.05 18.11 7.59
CA MET A 280 -22.61 17.02 8.46
C MET A 280 -21.08 16.90 8.49
N ASP A 281 -20.57 16.25 9.53
CA ASP A 281 -19.21 15.72 9.52
C ASP A 281 -19.24 14.29 9.02
N LEU A 282 -18.55 14.04 7.91
CA LEU A 282 -18.20 12.71 7.48
C LEU A 282 -16.84 12.34 8.04
N VAL A 283 -16.80 11.28 8.85
CA VAL A 283 -15.57 10.83 9.50
C VAL A 283 -15.14 9.51 8.90
N ARG A 284 -13.87 9.46 8.46
CA ARG A 284 -13.19 8.22 8.08
C ARG A 284 -12.09 7.95 9.09
N THR A 285 -12.20 6.84 9.83
CA THR A 285 -11.14 6.42 10.73
C THR A 285 -10.19 5.51 9.98
N HIS A 286 -8.92 5.87 9.90
CA HIS A 286 -7.88 5.04 9.32
C HIS A 286 -6.88 4.64 10.41
N TYR A 287 -5.94 3.76 10.08
CA TYR A 287 -4.97 3.37 11.08
C TYR A 287 -3.74 4.29 11.13
N ALA A 288 -3.27 4.55 12.34
CA ALA A 288 -2.05 5.28 12.71
C ALA A 288 -0.81 5.07 11.87
N HIS A 289 -0.61 3.81 11.53
CA HIS A 289 0.66 3.29 11.06
C HIS A 289 0.77 3.44 9.56
N ILE A 290 -0.35 3.60 8.85
CA ILE A 290 -0.39 3.73 7.40
C ILE A 290 0.42 4.97 6.98
N GLU A 291 0.17 6.11 7.63
CA GLU A 291 0.92 7.34 7.36
C GLU A 291 2.43 7.15 7.59
N LYS A 292 2.82 6.46 8.66
CA LYS A 292 4.24 6.21 8.97
C LYS A 292 4.93 5.36 7.91
N GLU A 293 4.25 4.34 7.37
CA GLU A 293 4.77 3.51 6.28
C GLU A 293 5.03 4.34 5.02
N PHE A 294 4.08 5.20 4.62
CA PHE A 294 4.25 6.05 3.45
C PHE A 294 5.26 7.17 3.63
N ASP A 295 5.30 7.80 4.80
CA ASP A 295 6.32 8.80 5.13
C ASP A 295 7.73 8.18 5.11
N ALA A 296 7.89 6.93 5.56
CA ALA A 296 9.17 6.22 5.46
C ALA A 296 9.57 5.95 4.00
N ILE A 297 8.63 5.55 3.12
CA ILE A 297 8.91 5.38 1.69
C ILE A 297 9.32 6.71 1.04
N LYS A 298 8.61 7.81 1.34
CA LYS A 298 8.96 9.15 0.84
C LYS A 298 10.34 9.59 1.29
N LEU A 299 10.68 9.38 2.56
CA LEU A 299 12.00 9.70 3.10
C LEU A 299 13.11 8.91 2.38
N ARG A 300 12.91 7.60 2.15
CA ARG A 300 13.85 6.76 1.41
C ARG A 300 14.02 7.21 -0.03
N LYS A 301 12.92 7.60 -0.71
CA LYS A 301 12.97 8.15 -2.06
C LYS A 301 13.82 9.41 -2.10
N LYS A 302 13.54 10.37 -1.22
CA LYS A 302 14.29 11.62 -1.10
C LYS A 302 15.79 11.41 -0.82
N ASN A 303 16.12 10.39 -0.04
CA ASN A 303 17.51 10.05 0.31
C ASN A 303 18.18 9.12 -0.72
N ASN A 304 17.53 8.74 -1.83
CA ASN A 304 18.01 7.74 -2.79
C ASN A 304 18.32 6.36 -2.17
N GLN A 305 17.58 5.99 -1.12
CA GLN A 305 17.72 4.75 -0.33
C GLN A 305 16.57 3.76 -0.60
N LEU A 306 15.92 3.84 -1.75
CA LEU A 306 14.87 2.88 -2.11
C LEU A 306 15.46 1.49 -2.36
N SER A 307 14.77 0.48 -1.82
CA SER A 307 14.98 -0.93 -2.15
C SER A 307 14.77 -1.17 -3.65
N THR A 308 15.36 -2.23 -4.19
CA THR A 308 15.18 -2.57 -5.61
C THR A 308 13.70 -2.79 -5.97
N PRO A 309 12.89 -3.50 -5.16
CA PRO A 309 11.45 -3.60 -5.40
C PRO A 309 10.71 -2.25 -5.39
N LEU A 310 11.08 -1.31 -4.52
CA LEU A 310 10.49 0.03 -4.53
C LEU A 310 10.95 0.86 -5.74
N LYS A 311 12.21 0.73 -6.18
CA LYS A 311 12.69 1.38 -7.41
C LYS A 311 11.91 0.88 -8.63
N SER A 312 11.66 -0.43 -8.71
CA SER A 312 10.78 -1.06 -9.69
C SER A 312 9.37 -0.49 -9.65
N PHE A 313 8.79 -0.37 -8.45
CA PHE A 313 7.47 0.24 -8.28
C PHE A 313 7.39 1.65 -8.85
N PHE A 314 8.44 2.48 -8.73
CA PHE A 314 8.46 3.84 -9.29
C PHE A 314 8.91 3.91 -10.77
N GLY A 315 9.17 2.78 -11.44
CA GLY A 315 9.70 2.76 -12.81
C GLY A 315 11.18 3.19 -12.93
N ASN A 316 11.90 3.25 -11.82
CA ASN A 316 13.30 3.70 -11.74
C ASN A 316 14.30 2.54 -11.87
N MET A 317 13.95 1.50 -12.63
CA MET A 317 14.84 0.37 -12.90
C MET A 317 15.75 0.67 -14.08
N THR A 318 17.03 0.35 -13.94
CA THR A 318 18.04 0.38 -15.00
C THR A 318 18.63 -1.01 -15.20
N GLY A 319 19.04 -1.33 -16.44
CA GLY A 319 19.63 -2.63 -16.78
C GLY A 319 20.91 -2.97 -15.99
N SER A 320 21.58 -1.99 -15.36
CA SER A 320 22.70 -2.23 -14.45
C SER A 320 22.31 -3.00 -13.19
N PHE A 321 21.06 -2.88 -12.70
CA PHE A 321 20.59 -3.62 -11.52
C PHE A 321 20.46 -5.12 -11.76
N LEU A 322 20.38 -5.55 -13.03
CA LEU A 322 20.37 -6.96 -13.42
C LEU A 322 21.78 -7.57 -13.54
N ARG A 323 22.83 -6.75 -13.62
CA ARG A 323 24.23 -7.20 -13.88
C ARG A 323 25.00 -7.61 -12.61
N GLY A 324 24.31 -7.74 -11.48
CA GLY A 324 24.90 -8.29 -10.26
C GLY A 324 25.36 -9.73 -10.48
N ARG A 325 26.48 -10.11 -9.85
CA ARG A 325 26.95 -11.50 -9.86
C ARG A 325 25.87 -12.37 -9.22
N THR A 326 25.22 -13.23 -10.00
CA THR A 326 24.22 -14.16 -9.48
C THR A 326 24.90 -15.11 -8.52
N ARG A 327 24.42 -15.13 -7.27
CA ARG A 327 24.88 -16.12 -6.28
C ARG A 327 24.42 -17.52 -6.73
N SER A 328 25.24 -18.54 -6.49
CA SER A 328 24.81 -19.93 -6.63
C SER A 328 23.76 -20.22 -5.57
N VAL A 329 22.65 -20.86 -5.95
CA VAL A 329 21.54 -21.17 -5.05
C VAL A 329 21.20 -22.64 -5.08
N ASP A 330 20.78 -23.17 -3.94
CA ASP A 330 20.22 -24.51 -3.86
C ASP A 330 18.73 -24.50 -4.22
N VAL A 331 18.38 -25.12 -5.35
CA VAL A 331 16.98 -25.32 -5.75
C VAL A 331 16.51 -26.66 -5.19
N VAL A 332 15.51 -26.62 -4.31
CA VAL A 332 14.93 -27.79 -3.64
C VAL A 332 13.45 -27.92 -4.01
N THR A 333 13.04 -29.10 -4.45
CA THR A 333 11.62 -29.41 -4.72
C THR A 333 11.08 -30.45 -3.74
N LEU A 334 9.82 -30.27 -3.32
CA LEU A 334 9.15 -31.19 -2.40
C LEU A 334 8.70 -32.48 -3.09
N ASP A 335 8.48 -32.46 -4.40
CA ASP A 335 8.13 -33.62 -5.22
C ASP A 335 8.70 -33.53 -6.64
N ASP A 336 8.40 -34.56 -7.44
CA ASP A 336 8.85 -34.74 -8.82
C ASP A 336 7.93 -34.07 -9.85
N LYS A 337 6.84 -33.43 -9.40
CA LYS A 337 5.81 -32.84 -10.27
C LYS A 337 6.09 -31.37 -10.53
N VAL A 338 7.34 -31.04 -10.87
CA VAL A 338 7.77 -29.68 -11.18
C VAL A 338 8.26 -29.60 -12.63
N ASN A 339 7.75 -28.62 -13.37
CA ASN A 339 8.18 -28.34 -14.75
C ASN A 339 9.22 -27.20 -14.81
N ILE A 340 9.78 -26.96 -15.99
CA ILE A 340 10.80 -25.93 -16.18
C ILE A 340 10.33 -24.52 -15.82
N ASP A 341 9.08 -24.13 -16.13
CA ASP A 341 8.56 -22.80 -15.77
C ASP A 341 8.55 -22.61 -14.25
N GLN A 342 8.15 -23.64 -13.49
CA GLN A 342 8.14 -23.59 -12.04
C GLN A 342 9.56 -23.57 -11.45
N LEU A 343 10.50 -24.31 -12.04
CA LEU A 343 11.92 -24.26 -11.63
C LEU A 343 12.55 -22.90 -11.87
N ARG A 344 12.22 -22.26 -13.00
CA ARG A 344 12.62 -20.89 -13.28
C ARG A 344 12.08 -19.92 -12.25
N VAL A 345 10.82 -20.06 -11.85
CA VAL A 345 10.26 -19.23 -10.77
C VAL A 345 11.05 -19.39 -9.48
N ILE A 346 11.34 -20.63 -9.06
CA ILE A 346 12.10 -20.90 -7.84
C ILE A 346 13.50 -20.28 -7.94
N TYR A 347 14.20 -20.50 -9.05
CA TYR A 347 15.54 -19.96 -9.28
C TYR A 347 15.56 -18.43 -9.33
N ASN A 348 14.64 -17.81 -10.06
CA ASN A 348 14.56 -16.37 -10.20
C ASN A 348 14.18 -15.70 -8.87
N ALA A 349 13.30 -16.30 -8.07
CA ALA A 349 12.98 -15.78 -6.73
C ALA A 349 14.22 -15.70 -5.81
N LEU A 350 15.18 -16.62 -5.99
CA LEU A 350 16.41 -16.68 -5.17
C LEU A 350 17.58 -15.85 -5.74
N THR A 351 17.50 -15.42 -6.99
CA THR A 351 18.65 -14.83 -7.70
C THR A 351 18.37 -13.46 -8.31
N LYS A 352 17.12 -13.20 -8.71
CA LYS A 352 16.72 -11.96 -9.39
C LYS A 352 16.09 -10.98 -8.40
N PRO A 353 16.24 -9.66 -8.60
CA PRO A 353 15.64 -8.67 -7.72
C PRO A 353 14.10 -8.69 -7.71
N ILE A 354 13.47 -8.80 -8.88
CA ILE A 354 12.02 -8.94 -9.00
C ILE A 354 11.72 -10.05 -10.02
N THR A 355 10.72 -10.87 -9.71
CA THR A 355 10.13 -11.85 -10.63
C THR A 355 8.61 -11.73 -10.59
N PHE A 356 8.02 -11.49 -11.76
CA PHE A 356 6.59 -11.53 -11.99
C PHE A 356 6.19 -12.91 -12.50
N VAL A 357 5.16 -13.49 -11.90
CA VAL A 357 4.65 -14.81 -12.28
C VAL A 357 3.17 -14.70 -12.59
N GLN A 358 2.82 -15.04 -13.81
CA GLN A 358 1.43 -15.27 -14.20
C GLN A 358 1.14 -16.76 -14.20
N GLY A 359 0.15 -17.18 -13.41
CA GLY A 359 -0.30 -18.56 -13.38
C GLY A 359 -1.82 -18.65 -13.54
N PRO A 360 -2.34 -19.16 -14.66
CA PRO A 360 -3.76 -19.48 -14.81
C PRO A 360 -4.30 -20.42 -13.70
N PRO A 361 -5.63 -20.56 -13.55
CA PRO A 361 -6.19 -21.54 -12.62
C PRO A 361 -5.65 -22.95 -12.88
N GLY A 362 -5.22 -23.63 -11.81
CA GLY A 362 -4.75 -25.01 -11.89
C GLY A 362 -3.31 -25.22 -12.41
N THR A 363 -2.48 -24.19 -12.54
CA THR A 363 -1.06 -24.33 -12.99
C THR A 363 -0.06 -24.56 -11.85
N GLY A 364 -0.55 -24.83 -10.63
CA GLY A 364 0.31 -25.13 -9.49
C GLY A 364 1.00 -23.92 -8.85
N LYS A 365 0.42 -22.70 -8.92
CA LYS A 365 0.94 -21.48 -8.27
C LYS A 365 1.34 -21.72 -6.81
N THR A 366 0.41 -22.23 -5.99
CA THR A 366 0.67 -22.49 -4.57
C THR A 366 1.80 -23.48 -4.35
N HIS A 367 1.92 -24.51 -5.20
CA HIS A 367 3.02 -25.48 -5.12
C HIS A 367 4.36 -24.84 -5.45
N THR A 368 4.38 -23.97 -6.47
CA THR A 368 5.56 -23.19 -6.87
C THR A 368 6.00 -22.24 -5.76
N ILE A 369 5.05 -21.56 -5.09
CA ILE A 369 5.32 -20.68 -3.95
C ILE A 369 5.93 -21.48 -2.79
N ILE A 370 5.37 -22.65 -2.46
CA ILE A 370 5.90 -23.49 -1.38
C ILE A 370 7.32 -23.97 -1.70
N ASN A 371 7.60 -24.42 -2.93
CA ASN A 371 8.96 -24.82 -3.32
C ASN A 371 9.94 -23.64 -3.30
N SER A 372 9.50 -22.45 -3.71
CA SER A 372 10.31 -21.21 -3.64
C SER A 372 10.63 -20.85 -2.20
N LEU A 373 9.64 -20.94 -1.32
CA LEU A 373 9.78 -20.71 0.11
C LEU A 373 10.75 -21.70 0.77
N ILE A 374 10.59 -22.99 0.50
CA ILE A 374 11.44 -24.05 1.07
C ILE A 374 12.88 -23.91 0.55
N SER A 375 13.06 -23.61 -0.74
CA SER A 375 14.38 -23.35 -1.30
C SER A 375 15.02 -22.11 -0.67
N ALA A 376 14.26 -21.01 -0.47
CA ALA A 376 14.77 -19.81 0.20
C ALA A 376 15.21 -20.11 1.64
N PHE A 377 14.38 -20.84 2.40
CA PHE A 377 14.72 -21.28 3.74
C PHE A 377 15.98 -22.18 3.75
N PHE A 378 16.12 -23.08 2.78
CA PHE A 378 17.31 -23.92 2.62
C PHE A 378 18.57 -23.09 2.36
N ASN A 379 18.45 -22.00 1.59
CA ASN A 379 19.52 -21.02 1.36
C ASN A 379 19.70 -20.02 2.53
N LYS A 380 19.04 -20.23 3.67
CA LYS A 380 19.08 -19.40 4.89
C LYS A 380 18.55 -17.98 4.68
N ASP A 381 17.73 -17.76 3.66
CA ASP A 381 17.07 -16.49 3.44
C ASP A 381 15.88 -16.31 4.39
N THR A 382 15.64 -15.07 4.80
CA THR A 382 14.40 -14.67 5.47
C THR A 382 13.30 -14.42 4.44
N VAL A 383 12.09 -14.90 4.71
CA VAL A 383 10.96 -14.83 3.76
C VAL A 383 9.71 -14.28 4.43
N LEU A 384 9.09 -13.30 3.77
CA LEU A 384 7.72 -12.86 4.07
C LEU A 384 6.78 -13.33 2.96
N VAL A 385 5.79 -14.13 3.30
CA VAL A 385 4.72 -14.51 2.38
C VAL A 385 3.49 -13.67 2.72
N SER A 386 2.96 -12.95 1.74
CA SER A 386 1.77 -12.14 1.92
C SER A 386 0.75 -12.30 0.79
N SER A 387 -0.48 -11.88 1.07
CA SER A 387 -1.59 -11.84 0.12
C SER A 387 -2.60 -10.83 0.64
N ASN A 388 -3.51 -10.38 -0.22
CA ASN A 388 -4.59 -9.48 0.20
C ASN A 388 -5.53 -10.15 1.21
N ASN A 389 -5.76 -11.46 1.07
CA ASN A 389 -6.75 -12.22 1.83
C ASN A 389 -6.10 -13.26 2.76
N ASN A 390 -6.83 -13.67 3.81
CA ASN A 390 -6.36 -14.69 4.75
C ASN A 390 -6.28 -16.10 4.14
N LYS A 391 -7.20 -16.45 3.22
CA LYS A 391 -7.34 -17.82 2.70
C LYS A 391 -6.08 -18.33 1.98
N PRO A 392 -5.49 -17.63 0.99
CA PRO A 392 -4.26 -18.11 0.31
C PRO A 392 -3.11 -18.37 1.29
N ILE A 393 -2.98 -17.50 2.30
CA ILE A 393 -1.95 -17.61 3.33
C ILE A 393 -2.19 -18.81 4.25
N ASN A 394 -3.43 -19.04 4.64
CA ASN A 394 -3.80 -20.19 5.46
C ASN A 394 -3.58 -21.49 4.68
N ASP A 395 -3.95 -21.54 3.40
CA ASP A 395 -3.75 -22.71 2.54
C ASP A 395 -2.25 -23.08 2.42
N ILE A 396 -1.37 -22.07 2.28
CA ILE A 396 0.09 -22.27 2.28
C ILE A 396 0.55 -22.78 3.66
N TYR A 397 0.13 -22.12 4.74
CA TYR A 397 0.53 -22.46 6.10
C TYR A 397 0.09 -23.87 6.50
N GLU A 398 -1.13 -24.28 6.16
CA GLU A 398 -1.64 -25.62 6.40
C GLU A 398 -0.81 -26.66 5.65
N LYS A 399 -0.59 -26.51 4.34
CA LYS A 399 0.20 -27.47 3.55
C LYS A 399 1.58 -27.72 4.16
N ILE A 400 2.24 -26.66 4.62
CA ILE A 400 3.58 -26.73 5.17
C ILE A 400 3.61 -27.34 6.58
N THR A 401 2.64 -27.00 7.43
CA THR A 401 2.58 -27.52 8.82
C THR A 401 2.18 -28.99 8.92
N HIS A 402 1.66 -29.57 7.83
CA HIS A 402 1.32 -30.99 7.72
C HIS A 402 2.49 -31.88 7.29
N PHE A 403 3.69 -31.34 7.09
CA PHE A 403 4.86 -32.15 6.76
C PHE A 403 5.16 -33.18 7.85
N LYS A 404 5.39 -34.42 7.42
CA LYS A 404 5.72 -35.55 8.27
C LYS A 404 7.00 -36.22 7.79
N ASN A 405 7.83 -36.62 8.74
CA ASN A 405 8.98 -37.50 8.51
C ASN A 405 8.73 -38.80 9.27
N GLU A 406 8.63 -39.94 8.58
CA GLU A 406 8.33 -41.25 9.19
C GLU A 406 7.12 -41.22 10.15
N GLY A 407 6.06 -40.50 9.76
CA GLY A 407 4.85 -40.34 10.58
C GLY A 407 4.97 -39.31 11.72
N LYS A 408 6.17 -38.79 12.02
CA LYS A 408 6.38 -37.72 13.02
C LYS A 408 6.23 -36.35 12.38
N LYS A 409 5.59 -35.42 13.11
CA LYS A 409 5.40 -34.04 12.67
C LYS A 409 6.75 -33.30 12.56
N VAL A 410 6.92 -32.55 11.48
CA VAL A 410 8.07 -31.63 11.31
C VAL A 410 7.71 -30.27 11.91
N TYR A 411 8.49 -29.81 12.90
CA TYR A 411 8.29 -28.52 13.55
C TYR A 411 8.99 -27.42 12.76
N LEU A 412 8.35 -26.90 11.72
CA LEU A 412 8.91 -25.81 10.93
C LEU A 412 8.94 -24.50 11.72
N PRO A 413 10.02 -23.71 11.61
CA PRO A 413 10.14 -22.42 12.28
C PRO A 413 9.42 -21.32 11.49
N PHE A 414 8.20 -21.61 11.03
CA PHE A 414 7.40 -20.72 10.21
C PHE A 414 6.22 -20.25 11.06
N ILE A 415 5.82 -18.99 10.95
CA ILE A 415 4.73 -18.44 11.76
C ILE A 415 3.71 -17.68 10.92
N ARG A 416 2.43 -17.87 11.25
CA ARG A 416 1.29 -17.17 10.67
C ARG A 416 0.85 -16.02 11.57
N LEU A 417 1.01 -14.78 11.13
CA LEU A 417 0.62 -13.56 11.83
C LEU A 417 -0.46 -12.83 11.03
N GLY A 418 -1.32 -12.04 11.66
CA GLY A 418 -2.37 -11.32 10.92
C GLY A 418 -3.31 -10.55 11.83
N ASN A 419 -4.61 -10.80 11.66
CA ASN A 419 -5.61 -10.33 12.61
C ASN A 419 -5.38 -10.95 14.01
N ARG A 420 -6.17 -10.51 15.00
CA ARG A 420 -6.09 -10.97 16.39
C ARG A 420 -6.10 -12.49 16.47
N ASP A 421 -7.06 -13.13 15.79
CA ASP A 421 -7.30 -14.57 15.93
C ASP A 421 -6.19 -15.42 15.30
N GLU A 422 -5.72 -15.08 14.09
CA GLU A 422 -4.63 -15.82 13.44
C GLU A 422 -3.31 -15.69 14.21
N THR A 423 -3.04 -14.50 14.75
CA THR A 423 -1.87 -14.26 15.59
C THR A 423 -1.95 -15.07 16.89
N LEU A 424 -3.11 -15.04 17.55
CA LEU A 424 -3.34 -15.77 18.80
C LEU A 424 -3.23 -17.29 18.61
N LYS A 425 -3.81 -17.84 17.53
CA LYS A 425 -3.67 -19.26 17.16
C LYS A 425 -2.19 -19.66 17.06
N SER A 426 -1.36 -18.84 16.43
CA SER A 426 0.08 -19.10 16.31
C SER A 426 0.81 -19.02 17.64
N LEU A 427 0.54 -18.02 18.48
CA LEU A 427 1.17 -17.90 19.80
C LEU A 427 0.79 -19.07 20.72
N ASN A 428 -0.49 -19.46 20.72
CA ASN A 428 -0.98 -20.61 21.50
C ASN A 428 -0.40 -21.93 20.97
N TYR A 429 -0.24 -22.06 19.66
CA TYR A 429 0.47 -23.20 19.06
C TYR A 429 1.91 -23.29 19.56
N ILE A 430 2.66 -22.18 19.55
CA ILE A 430 4.05 -22.12 20.03
C ILE A 430 4.09 -22.52 21.51
N HIS A 431 3.27 -21.90 22.35
CA HIS A 431 3.19 -22.21 23.77
C HIS A 431 2.99 -23.71 24.03
N ARG A 432 2.08 -24.35 23.28
CA ARG A 432 1.80 -25.79 23.39
C ARG A 432 2.99 -26.68 23.03
N ILE A 433 3.82 -26.28 22.07
CA ILE A 433 4.97 -27.09 21.64
C ILE A 433 6.24 -26.83 22.46
N LEU A 434 6.33 -25.72 23.22
CA LEU A 434 7.53 -25.39 24.01
C LEU A 434 8.05 -26.54 24.88
N PRO A 435 7.22 -27.26 25.68
CA PRO A 435 7.71 -28.36 26.51
C PRO A 435 8.26 -29.54 25.70
N ILE A 436 7.78 -29.71 24.46
CA ILE A 436 8.26 -30.73 23.54
C ILE A 436 9.64 -30.30 23.01
N ILE A 437 9.78 -29.05 22.56
CA ILE A 437 11.03 -28.51 22.00
C ILE A 437 12.15 -28.54 23.04
N GLU A 438 11.86 -28.15 24.29
CA GLU A 438 12.84 -28.08 25.37
C GLU A 438 13.54 -29.44 25.61
N LYS A 439 12.75 -30.53 25.59
CA LYS A 439 13.24 -31.91 25.81
C LYS A 439 14.05 -32.48 24.65
N HIS A 440 13.94 -31.94 23.44
CA HIS A 440 14.65 -32.49 22.28
C HIS A 440 16.14 -32.13 22.30
N LYS A 441 17.03 -33.11 22.09
CA LYS A 441 18.45 -32.86 21.82
C LYS A 441 18.63 -32.46 20.35
N VAL A 442 19.44 -31.43 20.10
CA VAL A 442 19.85 -31.05 18.74
C VAL A 442 21.10 -31.85 18.41
N PHE A 443 21.08 -32.56 17.28
CA PHE A 443 22.23 -33.35 16.82
C PHE A 443 22.89 -32.60 15.65
N GLU A 444 24.02 -31.94 15.91
CA GLU A 444 24.73 -31.14 14.91
C GLU A 444 25.18 -31.95 13.69
N GLU A 445 25.59 -33.21 13.90
CA GLU A 445 25.97 -34.14 12.82
C GLU A 445 24.87 -34.36 11.76
N LYS A 446 23.59 -34.24 12.15
CA LYS A 446 22.44 -34.37 11.23
C LYS A 446 22.11 -33.07 10.48
N LEU A 447 22.68 -31.94 10.89
CA LEU A 447 22.56 -30.66 10.19
C LEU A 447 23.52 -30.60 8.99
N ASP A 448 24.70 -31.23 9.10
CA ASP A 448 25.74 -31.25 8.06
C ASP A 448 25.51 -32.30 6.97
N LEU A 449 24.69 -33.33 7.24
CA LEU A 449 24.48 -34.46 6.34
C LEU A 449 23.87 -34.07 4.98
N HIS A 450 23.16 -32.94 4.88
CA HIS A 450 22.54 -32.43 3.64
C HIS A 450 23.25 -31.26 2.97
N ALA A 451 24.28 -30.67 3.61
CA ALA A 451 25.13 -29.67 2.98
C ALA A 451 26.11 -30.28 1.96
N LYS A 452 26.28 -31.60 1.99
CA LYS A 452 27.17 -32.40 1.13
C LYS A 452 26.49 -32.96 -0.14
N THR A 453 25.41 -32.35 -0.63
CA THR A 453 24.99 -32.64 -2.01
C THR A 453 26.10 -32.17 -2.95
N SER A 454 26.43 -32.95 -3.98
CA SER A 454 27.58 -32.67 -4.85
C SER A 454 27.52 -31.21 -5.33
N ALA A 455 28.53 -30.41 -4.95
CA ALA A 455 28.63 -29.02 -5.40
C ALA A 455 28.62 -28.91 -6.95
N GLU A 456 28.92 -30.02 -7.64
CA GLU A 456 28.83 -30.13 -9.10
C GLU A 456 27.39 -30.15 -9.60
N ASP A 457 26.48 -30.89 -8.97
CA ASP A 457 25.06 -30.92 -9.35
C ASP A 457 24.41 -29.56 -9.15
N MET A 458 24.73 -28.89 -8.03
CA MET A 458 24.28 -27.53 -7.75
C MET A 458 24.77 -26.55 -8.82
N LYS A 459 26.07 -26.59 -9.15
CA LYS A 459 26.62 -25.75 -10.22
C LYS A 459 25.94 -26.04 -11.56
N ARG A 460 25.70 -27.32 -11.87
CA ARG A 460 25.07 -27.72 -13.13
C ARG A 460 23.62 -27.24 -13.21
N ILE A 461 22.81 -27.38 -12.16
CA ILE A 461 21.42 -26.89 -12.19
C ILE A 461 21.34 -25.36 -12.27
N ASN A 462 22.21 -24.64 -11.56
CA ASN A 462 22.29 -23.18 -11.68
C ASN A 462 22.68 -22.76 -13.10
N GLN A 463 23.64 -23.46 -13.71
CA GLN A 463 24.05 -23.21 -15.09
C GLN A 463 22.90 -23.46 -16.06
N ILE A 464 22.22 -24.61 -15.95
CA ILE A 464 21.07 -24.97 -16.79
C ILE A 464 19.97 -23.90 -16.72
N LEU A 465 19.58 -23.49 -15.51
CA LEU A 465 18.52 -22.49 -15.32
C LEU A 465 18.95 -21.11 -15.80
N SER A 466 20.22 -20.73 -15.58
CA SER A 466 20.78 -19.48 -16.11
C SER A 466 20.83 -19.44 -17.63
N ASP A 467 21.22 -20.56 -18.25
CA ASP A 467 21.28 -20.71 -19.71
C ASP A 467 19.89 -20.68 -20.32
N TYR A 468 18.91 -21.31 -19.66
CA TYR A 468 17.52 -21.27 -20.08
C TYR A 468 16.92 -19.86 -20.01
N GLU A 469 17.21 -19.08 -18.96
CA GLU A 469 16.82 -17.66 -18.91
C GLU A 469 17.48 -16.84 -20.01
N SER A 470 18.79 -17.02 -20.21
CA SER A 470 19.55 -16.31 -21.25
C SER A 470 19.00 -16.62 -22.64
N LYS A 471 18.59 -17.88 -22.87
CA LYS A 471 17.94 -18.31 -24.10
C LYS A 471 16.64 -17.53 -24.35
N ILE A 472 15.75 -17.47 -23.36
CA ILE A 472 14.46 -16.77 -23.51
C ILE A 472 14.68 -15.28 -23.77
N GLU A 473 15.60 -14.64 -23.05
CA GLU A 473 15.96 -13.24 -23.28
C GLU A 473 16.43 -13.01 -24.72
N ILE A 474 17.31 -13.88 -25.24
CA ILE A 474 17.80 -13.77 -26.61
C ILE A 474 16.67 -14.00 -27.63
N GLU A 475 15.77 -14.95 -27.37
CA GLU A 475 14.61 -15.21 -28.25
C GLU A 475 13.66 -14.01 -28.32
N GLU A 476 13.32 -13.39 -27.18
CA GLU A 476 12.48 -12.19 -27.11
C GLU A 476 13.15 -10.97 -27.78
N GLU A 477 14.45 -10.76 -27.56
CA GLU A 477 15.22 -9.72 -28.22
C GLU A 477 15.27 -9.94 -29.75
N LEU A 478 15.46 -11.19 -30.19
CA LEU A 478 15.48 -11.54 -31.62
C LEU A 478 14.12 -11.30 -32.27
N GLU A 479 13.02 -11.65 -31.62
CA GLU A 479 11.66 -11.37 -32.11
C GLU A 479 11.47 -9.85 -32.31
N THR A 480 11.90 -9.06 -31.31
CA THR A 480 11.83 -7.60 -31.37
C THR A 480 12.68 -7.02 -32.50
N LEU A 481 13.94 -7.46 -32.63
CA LEU A 481 14.85 -7.00 -33.69
C LEU A 481 14.34 -7.38 -35.08
N LYS A 482 13.77 -8.59 -35.25
CA LYS A 482 13.17 -9.06 -36.50
C LYS A 482 11.94 -8.23 -36.87
N ALA A 483 11.09 -7.90 -35.90
CA ALA A 483 9.94 -7.01 -36.10
C ALA A 483 10.37 -5.58 -36.47
N MET A 484 11.42 -5.04 -35.82
CA MET A 484 11.98 -3.73 -36.18
C MET A 484 12.54 -3.71 -37.61
N LYS A 485 13.25 -4.78 -38.01
CA LYS A 485 13.80 -4.93 -39.36
C LYS A 485 12.71 -4.89 -40.44
N GLN A 486 11.56 -5.51 -40.19
CA GLN A 486 10.44 -5.50 -41.15
C GLN A 486 9.89 -4.09 -41.42
N ASN A 487 10.08 -3.15 -40.49
CA ASN A 487 9.59 -1.78 -40.57
C ASN A 487 10.65 -0.77 -41.04
N LEU A 488 11.86 -1.22 -41.41
CA LEU A 488 12.97 -0.37 -41.84
C LEU A 488 13.35 -0.62 -43.31
N ASN A 489 13.70 0.44 -44.03
CA ASN A 489 14.28 0.33 -45.36
C ASN A 489 15.73 -0.18 -45.29
N LEU A 490 16.28 -0.65 -46.41
CA LEU A 490 17.69 -1.06 -46.58
C LEU A 490 18.65 0.15 -46.47
N ASP A 491 18.75 0.73 -45.28
CA ASP A 491 19.67 1.79 -44.92
C ASP A 491 20.73 1.30 -43.90
N LEU A 492 21.63 2.18 -43.48
CA LEU A 492 22.67 1.88 -42.49
C LEU A 492 22.11 1.31 -41.18
N ARG A 493 20.87 1.67 -40.79
CA ARG A 493 20.24 1.17 -39.56
C ARG A 493 19.77 -0.28 -39.76
N GLY A 494 19.24 -0.60 -40.95
CA GLY A 494 18.90 -1.97 -41.33
C GLY A 494 20.11 -2.92 -41.24
N LEU A 495 21.27 -2.51 -41.75
CA LEU A 495 22.50 -3.31 -41.69
C LEU A 495 23.01 -3.54 -40.25
N VAL A 496 22.91 -2.54 -39.37
CA VAL A 496 23.29 -2.68 -37.95
C VAL A 496 22.38 -3.68 -37.25
N ILE A 497 21.07 -3.62 -37.51
CA ILE A 497 20.11 -4.57 -36.93
C ILE A 497 20.37 -5.99 -37.43
N GLU A 498 20.72 -6.17 -38.71
CA GLU A 498 21.10 -7.49 -39.25
C GLU A 498 22.33 -8.09 -38.56
N ASP A 499 23.37 -7.29 -38.32
CA ASP A 499 24.56 -7.74 -37.58
C ASP A 499 24.22 -8.11 -36.13
N LEU A 500 23.34 -7.35 -35.46
CA LEU A 500 22.85 -7.67 -34.12
C LEU A 500 22.06 -8.99 -34.10
N ILE A 501 21.15 -9.19 -35.06
CA ILE A 501 20.41 -10.45 -35.22
C ILE A 501 21.38 -11.62 -35.41
N TYR A 502 22.34 -11.50 -36.33
CA TYR A 502 23.31 -12.56 -36.60
C TYR A 502 24.13 -12.93 -35.34
N LYS A 503 24.61 -11.93 -34.59
CA LYS A 503 25.36 -12.14 -33.33
C LYS A 503 24.52 -12.86 -32.28
N LYS A 504 23.24 -12.48 -32.14
CA LYS A 504 22.30 -13.08 -31.18
C LYS A 504 21.93 -14.52 -31.58
N GLU A 505 21.65 -14.79 -32.85
CA GLU A 505 21.40 -16.14 -33.35
C GLU A 505 22.61 -17.06 -33.16
N LYS A 506 23.82 -16.54 -33.41
CA LYS A 506 25.06 -17.29 -33.14
C LYS A 506 25.20 -17.66 -31.67
N THR A 507 24.87 -16.73 -30.77
CA THR A 507 24.90 -16.97 -29.30
C THR A 507 23.84 -17.98 -28.90
N LEU A 508 22.62 -17.86 -29.44
CA LEU A 508 21.51 -18.78 -29.19
C LEU A 508 21.85 -20.23 -29.56
N ASN A 509 22.50 -20.43 -30.70
CA ASN A 509 22.93 -21.75 -31.18
C ASN A 509 24.03 -22.40 -30.32
N GLN A 510 24.71 -21.62 -29.46
CA GLN A 510 25.71 -22.13 -28.53
C GLN A 510 25.12 -22.58 -27.20
N ILE A 511 23.86 -22.20 -26.90
CA ILE A 511 23.18 -22.58 -25.67
C ILE A 511 22.61 -24.00 -25.80
N GLU A 512 23.01 -24.89 -24.89
CA GLU A 512 22.56 -26.27 -24.86
C GLU A 512 21.04 -26.36 -24.57
N PHE A 513 20.30 -27.18 -25.33
CA PHE A 513 18.87 -27.39 -25.12
C PHE A 513 18.62 -28.50 -24.11
N PHE A 514 17.94 -28.19 -23.02
CA PHE A 514 17.54 -29.16 -22.00
C PHE A 514 16.04 -29.44 -22.07
N ARG A 515 15.65 -30.71 -22.07
CA ARG A 515 14.25 -31.12 -21.86
C ARG A 515 13.98 -31.23 -20.36
N ASP A 516 12.71 -31.16 -19.96
CA ASP A 516 12.29 -31.31 -18.56
C ASP A 516 12.90 -32.54 -17.87
N ASP A 517 12.97 -33.67 -18.58
CA ASP A 517 13.52 -34.93 -18.03
C ASP A 517 15.05 -34.91 -17.83
N ASP A 518 15.76 -34.03 -18.54
CA ASP A 518 17.20 -33.84 -18.37
C ASP A 518 17.49 -33.02 -17.10
N ILE A 519 16.61 -32.07 -16.78
CA ILE A 519 16.73 -31.18 -15.62
C ILE A 519 16.42 -31.93 -14.33
N LYS A 520 15.42 -32.83 -14.35
CA LYS A 520 15.03 -33.67 -13.20
C LYS A 520 16.16 -34.46 -12.56
N LYS A 521 17.22 -34.79 -13.32
CA LYS A 521 18.39 -35.52 -12.82
C LYS A 521 19.26 -34.69 -11.87
N PHE A 522 19.22 -33.36 -12.01
CA PHE A 522 20.06 -32.43 -11.25
C PHE A 522 19.29 -31.72 -10.12
N ILE A 523 17.96 -31.91 -10.03
CA ILE A 523 17.13 -31.28 -9.00
C ILE A 523 17.30 -32.01 -7.68
N LYS A 524 17.57 -31.26 -6.62
CA LYS A 524 17.58 -31.79 -5.25
C LYS A 524 16.15 -32.03 -4.78
N LYS A 525 15.82 -33.30 -4.60
CA LYS A 525 14.51 -33.75 -4.12
C LYS A 525 14.47 -33.78 -2.60
N ALA A 526 13.32 -33.44 -2.03
CA ALA A 526 13.03 -33.65 -0.63
C ALA A 526 12.95 -35.15 -0.33
N ASP A 527 14.07 -35.73 0.09
CA ASP A 527 14.17 -37.12 0.54
C ASP A 527 14.00 -37.23 2.08
N LYS A 528 14.08 -38.45 2.59
CA LYS A 528 14.01 -38.72 4.04
C LYS A 528 15.05 -37.93 4.83
N GLY A 529 16.25 -37.77 4.29
CA GLY A 529 17.30 -37.02 4.95
C GLY A 529 16.96 -35.52 4.99
N PHE A 530 16.38 -34.97 3.93
CA PHE A 530 15.95 -33.58 3.86
C PHE A 530 14.89 -33.29 4.93
N TYR A 531 13.88 -34.14 5.08
CA TYR A 531 12.88 -33.98 6.15
C TYR A 531 13.48 -34.16 7.55
N THR A 532 14.55 -34.95 7.68
CA THR A 532 15.32 -35.08 8.93
C THR A 532 16.08 -33.79 9.25
N TRP A 533 16.76 -33.22 8.26
CA TRP A 533 17.43 -31.93 8.35
C TRP A 533 16.42 -30.82 8.71
N LEU A 534 15.26 -30.80 8.05
CA LEU A 534 14.19 -29.82 8.26
C LEU A 534 13.65 -29.88 9.69
N PHE A 535 13.47 -31.10 10.22
CA PHE A 535 13.06 -31.33 11.60
C PHE A 535 14.08 -30.74 12.59
N PHE A 536 15.36 -31.12 12.49
CA PHE A 536 16.38 -30.65 13.44
C PHE A 536 16.66 -29.15 13.32
N THR A 537 16.64 -28.62 12.10
CA THR A 537 16.76 -27.18 11.85
C THR A 537 15.61 -26.44 12.52
N GLY A 538 14.38 -26.93 12.37
CA GLY A 538 13.22 -26.38 13.05
C GLY A 538 13.36 -26.37 14.57
N ILE A 539 13.74 -27.50 15.18
CA ILE A 539 13.99 -27.57 16.64
C ILE A 539 15.04 -26.54 17.07
N MET A 540 16.16 -26.44 16.34
CA MET A 540 17.23 -25.47 16.64
C MET A 540 16.71 -24.03 16.62
N HIS A 541 15.87 -23.66 15.65
CA HIS A 541 15.26 -22.34 15.59
C HIS A 541 14.31 -22.09 16.77
N TYR A 542 13.42 -23.03 17.11
CA TYR A 542 12.54 -22.88 18.27
C TYR A 542 13.30 -22.79 19.59
N LYS A 543 14.43 -23.48 19.74
CA LYS A 543 15.27 -23.38 20.94
C LYS A 543 15.78 -21.97 21.21
N ARG A 544 15.86 -21.11 20.18
CA ARG A 544 16.25 -19.71 20.34
C ARG A 544 15.27 -18.93 21.22
N ILE A 545 14.02 -19.39 21.37
CA ILE A 545 13.04 -18.79 22.30
C ILE A 545 13.56 -18.77 23.75
N PHE A 546 14.37 -19.76 24.13
CA PHE A 546 14.94 -19.86 25.48
C PHE A 546 16.25 -19.04 25.66
N GLU A 547 16.74 -18.38 24.62
CA GLU A 547 17.91 -17.50 24.75
C GLU A 547 17.56 -16.26 25.59
N PRO A 548 18.48 -15.73 26.43
CA PRO A 548 18.19 -14.60 27.33
C PRO A 548 17.61 -13.37 26.64
N LYS A 549 18.05 -13.09 25.41
CA LYS A 549 17.54 -11.96 24.61
C LYS A 549 16.08 -12.10 24.15
N ASN A 550 15.49 -13.29 24.29
CA ASN A 550 14.11 -13.61 23.93
C ASN A 550 13.22 -13.83 25.16
N GLU A 551 13.70 -13.50 26.37
CA GLU A 551 12.95 -13.68 27.61
C GLU A 551 11.59 -12.96 27.59
N GLN A 552 11.53 -11.75 27.05
CA GLN A 552 10.26 -11.02 26.89
C GLN A 552 9.26 -11.80 26.03
N PHE A 553 9.70 -12.36 24.89
CA PHE A 553 8.83 -13.16 24.04
C PHE A 553 8.37 -14.44 24.73
N LEU A 554 9.26 -15.12 25.46
CA LEU A 554 8.91 -16.29 26.26
C LEU A 554 7.85 -15.96 27.33
N ASN A 555 7.95 -14.79 27.97
CA ASN A 555 6.95 -14.34 28.94
C ASN A 555 5.61 -14.03 28.29
N ILE A 556 5.61 -13.40 27.10
CA ILE A 556 4.39 -13.14 26.32
C ILE A 556 3.65 -14.43 26.00
N LEU A 557 4.37 -15.50 25.62
CA LEU A 557 3.78 -16.80 25.33
C LEU A 557 3.06 -17.42 26.54
N LYS A 558 3.41 -17.03 27.77
CA LYS A 558 2.83 -17.54 29.02
C LYS A 558 1.63 -16.72 29.53
N ILE A 559 1.33 -15.58 28.93
CA ILE A 559 0.18 -14.75 29.34
C ILE A 559 -1.11 -15.56 29.14
N GLU A 560 -2.01 -15.57 30.12
CA GLU A 560 -3.30 -16.28 30.01
C GLU A 560 -4.37 -15.40 29.34
N ASN A 561 -4.43 -14.11 29.68
CA ASN A 561 -5.35 -13.17 29.05
C ASN A 561 -4.98 -12.96 27.56
N GLU A 562 -5.89 -13.29 26.66
CA GLU A 562 -5.63 -13.23 25.22
C GLU A 562 -5.41 -11.81 24.69
N ASP A 563 -6.12 -10.82 25.23
CA ASP A 563 -6.02 -9.43 24.77
C ASP A 563 -4.71 -8.81 25.22
N ASP A 564 -4.30 -9.05 26.46
CA ASP A 564 -2.99 -8.64 26.97
C ASP A 564 -1.87 -9.34 26.19
N LYS A 565 -2.01 -10.64 25.91
CA LYS A 565 -1.03 -11.39 25.10
C LYS A 565 -0.83 -10.76 23.74
N ILE A 566 -1.92 -10.43 23.04
CA ILE A 566 -1.86 -9.83 21.69
C ILE A 566 -1.30 -8.41 21.76
N LYS A 567 -1.71 -7.61 22.75
CA LYS A 567 -1.21 -6.26 22.95
C LYS A 567 0.30 -6.24 23.19
N GLU A 568 0.78 -7.06 24.13
CA GLU A 568 2.20 -7.20 24.45
C GLU A 568 2.99 -7.76 23.26
N PHE A 569 2.47 -8.78 22.58
CA PHE A 569 3.11 -9.32 21.37
C PHE A 569 3.24 -8.26 20.27
N ASN A 570 2.17 -7.53 19.96
CA ASN A 570 2.18 -6.47 18.97
C ASN A 570 3.13 -5.33 19.35
N SER A 571 3.29 -5.02 20.64
CA SER A 571 4.31 -4.06 21.08
C SER A 571 5.72 -4.61 20.93
N HIS A 572 5.91 -5.90 21.22
CA HIS A 572 7.21 -6.56 21.16
C HIS A 572 7.75 -6.62 19.72
N ILE A 573 6.93 -7.03 18.74
CA ILE A 573 7.37 -7.16 17.33
C ILE A 573 7.55 -5.84 16.58
N LYS A 574 7.06 -4.72 17.14
CA LYS A 574 7.29 -3.38 16.58
C LYS A 574 8.68 -2.84 16.91
N ASP A 575 9.28 -3.30 18.00
CA ASP A 575 10.66 -2.96 18.33
C ASP A 575 11.61 -3.71 17.38
N GLU A 576 12.52 -2.98 16.74
CA GLU A 576 13.37 -3.51 15.69
C GLU A 576 14.31 -4.61 16.21
N LYS A 577 14.89 -4.43 17.40
CA LYS A 577 15.81 -5.42 17.98
C LYS A 577 15.08 -6.70 18.34
N ASN A 578 13.89 -6.57 18.92
CA ASN A 578 13.01 -7.70 19.21
C ASN A 578 12.57 -8.40 17.92
N PHE A 579 12.22 -7.64 16.87
CA PHE A 579 11.84 -8.20 15.59
C PHE A 579 12.97 -8.99 14.92
N GLN A 580 14.21 -8.49 14.94
CA GLN A 580 15.37 -9.22 14.44
C GLN A 580 15.60 -10.53 15.21
N ASN A 581 15.46 -10.52 16.54
CA ASN A 581 15.53 -11.73 17.35
C ASN A 581 14.37 -12.70 17.05
N PHE A 582 13.17 -12.16 16.81
CA PHE A 582 12.00 -12.92 16.41
C PHE A 582 12.19 -13.57 15.04
N GLN A 583 12.74 -12.88 14.04
CA GLN A 583 13.09 -13.45 12.73
C GLN A 583 14.17 -14.53 12.83
N ARG A 584 15.08 -14.44 13.81
CA ARG A 584 16.04 -15.53 14.07
C ARG A 584 15.34 -16.79 14.57
N ILE A 585 14.22 -16.69 15.28
CA ILE A 585 13.38 -17.82 15.67
C ILE A 585 12.53 -18.24 14.46
N PHE A 586 11.88 -17.29 13.79
CA PHE A 586 10.95 -17.51 12.69
C PHE A 586 11.41 -16.79 11.41
N PRO A 587 12.33 -17.39 10.63
CA PRO A 587 12.84 -16.76 9.40
C PRO A 587 11.77 -16.67 8.30
N VAL A 588 10.67 -17.42 8.42
CA VAL A 588 9.54 -17.37 7.51
C VAL A 588 8.31 -16.86 8.25
N ILE A 589 7.78 -15.73 7.78
CA ILE A 589 6.57 -15.10 8.33
C ILE A 589 5.51 -15.07 7.23
N LEU A 590 4.29 -15.48 7.58
CA LEU A 590 3.14 -15.47 6.70
C LEU A 590 2.09 -14.49 7.23
N THR A 591 1.64 -13.53 6.43
CA THR A 591 0.67 -12.53 6.88
C THR A 591 -0.17 -11.95 5.74
N THR A 592 -1.14 -11.09 6.04
CA THR A 592 -1.85 -10.33 4.98
C THR A 592 -1.09 -9.06 4.64
N ASN A 593 -1.24 -8.53 3.42
CA ASN A 593 -0.63 -7.27 2.99
C ASN A 593 -0.90 -6.15 4.02
N GLN A 594 -2.16 -6.00 4.43
CA GLN A 594 -2.58 -5.04 5.44
C GLN A 594 -1.96 -5.28 6.83
N SER A 595 -1.58 -6.50 7.20
CA SER A 595 -0.98 -6.78 8.51
C SER A 595 0.54 -6.61 8.53
N ALA A 596 1.18 -6.48 7.36
CA ALA A 596 2.64 -6.41 7.23
C ALA A 596 3.26 -5.18 7.92
N PHE A 597 2.52 -4.07 8.08
CA PHE A 597 3.02 -2.90 8.82
C PHE A 597 3.38 -3.21 10.28
N ARG A 598 2.85 -4.30 10.87
CA ARG A 598 3.12 -4.69 12.26
C ARG A 598 4.52 -5.27 12.44
N LEU A 599 5.23 -5.55 11.35
CA LEU A 599 6.50 -6.27 11.35
C LEU A 599 7.68 -5.28 11.36
N GLY A 600 8.36 -5.19 12.51
CA GLY A 600 9.60 -4.42 12.66
C GLY A 600 9.48 -2.94 12.33
N ALA A 601 10.63 -2.29 12.15
CA ALA A 601 10.70 -0.95 11.61
C ALA A 601 10.32 -0.93 10.12
N GLN A 602 10.11 0.28 9.57
CA GLN A 602 9.85 0.51 8.15
C GLN A 602 11.13 0.31 7.31
N GLU A 603 11.76 -0.87 7.41
CA GLU A 603 13.04 -1.18 6.78
C GLU A 603 13.10 -2.49 6.00
N GLU A 604 14.16 -2.64 5.18
CA GLU A 604 14.40 -3.86 4.41
C GLU A 604 14.78 -5.02 5.35
N SER A 605 13.77 -5.76 5.81
CA SER A 605 13.94 -6.81 6.82
C SER A 605 13.88 -8.24 6.26
N PHE A 606 13.50 -8.43 4.99
CA PHE A 606 13.37 -9.75 4.37
C PHE A 606 14.19 -9.87 3.08
N ASP A 607 14.91 -10.99 2.95
CA ASP A 607 15.68 -11.29 1.74
C ASP A 607 14.78 -11.65 0.55
N LEU A 608 13.59 -12.17 0.81
CA LEU A 608 12.55 -12.44 -0.18
C LEU A 608 11.17 -12.12 0.36
N VAL A 609 10.39 -11.38 -0.42
CA VAL A 609 8.95 -11.20 -0.20
C VAL A 609 8.20 -11.89 -1.33
N ILE A 610 7.23 -12.73 -1.00
CA ILE A 610 6.36 -13.43 -1.95
C ILE A 610 4.95 -12.91 -1.75
N ILE A 611 4.34 -12.30 -2.77
CA ILE A 611 2.94 -11.90 -2.73
C ILE A 611 2.12 -12.86 -3.61
N ASP A 612 1.26 -13.65 -2.98
CA ASP A 612 0.29 -14.52 -3.65
C ASP A 612 -1.01 -13.77 -3.95
N GLU A 613 -1.71 -14.18 -5.00
CA GLU A 613 -2.86 -13.48 -5.56
C GLU A 613 -2.57 -11.99 -5.82
N ALA A 614 -1.37 -11.69 -6.33
CA ALA A 614 -0.92 -10.33 -6.64
C ALA A 614 -1.78 -9.68 -7.73
N GLY A 615 -2.46 -10.47 -8.57
CA GLY A 615 -3.45 -10.00 -9.55
C GLY A 615 -4.74 -9.43 -8.92
N GLN A 616 -5.03 -9.79 -7.66
CA GLN A 616 -6.19 -9.33 -6.87
C GLN A 616 -5.77 -8.41 -5.70
N SER A 617 -4.48 -8.09 -5.59
CA SER A 617 -3.96 -7.27 -4.50
C SER A 617 -4.01 -5.78 -4.84
N SER A 618 -4.54 -4.96 -3.94
CA SER A 618 -4.53 -3.51 -4.10
C SER A 618 -3.11 -2.96 -4.11
N ILE A 619 -2.90 -1.86 -4.82
CA ILE A 619 -1.60 -1.19 -4.89
C ILE A 619 -1.18 -0.72 -3.50
N GLY A 620 -2.12 -0.14 -2.73
CA GLY A 620 -1.86 0.49 -1.45
C GLY A 620 -1.29 -0.45 -0.40
N TYR A 621 -2.06 -1.48 -0.02
CA TYR A 621 -1.64 -2.41 1.03
C TYR A 621 -0.46 -3.28 0.61
N ALA A 622 -0.27 -3.55 -0.68
CA ALA A 622 0.87 -4.32 -1.17
C ALA A 622 2.21 -3.58 -0.98
N LEU A 623 2.23 -2.26 -0.82
CA LEU A 623 3.46 -1.52 -0.52
C LEU A 623 4.04 -1.83 0.86
N PHE A 624 3.25 -2.28 1.83
CA PHE A 624 3.74 -2.62 3.17
C PHE A 624 4.70 -3.82 3.18
N PRO A 625 4.37 -4.97 2.55
CA PRO A 625 5.34 -6.04 2.39
C PRO A 625 6.46 -5.68 1.40
N ILE A 626 6.18 -4.96 0.30
CA ILE A 626 7.21 -4.58 -0.70
C ILE A 626 8.30 -3.69 -0.10
N SER A 627 7.95 -2.77 0.81
CA SER A 627 8.92 -1.86 1.44
C SER A 627 9.96 -2.58 2.30
N ARG A 628 9.68 -3.82 2.70
CA ARG A 628 10.53 -4.68 3.52
C ARG A 628 11.37 -5.67 2.69
N ALA A 629 11.22 -5.65 1.36
CA ALA A 629 11.79 -6.64 0.45
C ALA A 629 13.14 -6.22 -0.13
N LYS A 630 14.15 -7.10 -0.03
CA LYS A 630 15.35 -7.04 -0.89
C LYS A 630 15.10 -7.63 -2.28
N ARG A 631 14.32 -8.71 -2.34
CA ARG A 631 13.83 -9.33 -3.57
C ARG A 631 12.33 -9.58 -3.49
N LEU A 632 11.66 -9.54 -4.62
CA LEU A 632 10.21 -9.64 -4.72
C LEU A 632 9.80 -10.72 -5.73
N LEU A 633 8.92 -11.62 -5.29
CA LEU A 633 8.21 -12.57 -6.15
C LEU A 633 6.72 -12.22 -6.11
N LEU A 634 6.18 -11.71 -7.22
CA LEU A 634 4.74 -11.45 -7.36
C LEU A 634 4.10 -12.57 -8.15
N VAL A 635 3.16 -13.30 -7.53
CA VAL A 635 2.47 -14.43 -8.14
C VAL A 635 0.99 -14.12 -8.23
N GLY A 636 0.41 -14.23 -9.42
CA GLY A 636 -1.02 -13.99 -9.60
C GLY A 636 -1.49 -14.31 -11.02
N ASP A 637 -2.68 -13.83 -11.36
CA ASP A 637 -3.22 -13.90 -12.71
C ASP A 637 -4.01 -12.63 -13.02
N GLN A 638 -3.56 -11.88 -14.02
CA GLN A 638 -4.20 -10.63 -14.42
C GLN A 638 -5.51 -10.83 -15.17
N LYS A 639 -5.76 -12.05 -15.67
CA LYS A 639 -7.01 -12.39 -16.36
C LYS A 639 -8.11 -12.86 -15.39
N GLN A 640 -7.81 -12.94 -14.10
CA GLN A 640 -8.80 -13.21 -13.06
C GLN A 640 -9.40 -11.90 -12.55
N LEU A 641 -10.17 -11.99 -11.46
CA LEU A 641 -10.83 -10.85 -10.85
C LEU A 641 -9.83 -9.75 -10.50
N LYS A 642 -10.26 -8.49 -10.66
CA LYS A 642 -9.53 -7.30 -10.20
C LYS A 642 -9.55 -7.22 -8.66
N PRO A 643 -8.69 -6.39 -8.05
CA PRO A 643 -8.80 -6.06 -6.63
C PRO A 643 -10.20 -5.53 -6.31
N VAL A 644 -10.75 -5.92 -5.15
CA VAL A 644 -12.00 -5.36 -4.65
C VAL A 644 -11.68 -4.07 -3.91
N ILE A 645 -11.96 -2.94 -4.55
CA ILE A 645 -11.77 -1.58 -4.00
C ILE A 645 -13.13 -1.00 -3.66
N THR A 646 -13.28 -0.45 -2.45
CA THR A 646 -14.55 0.12 -1.94
C THR A 646 -14.69 1.62 -2.21
N MET A 647 -13.63 2.27 -2.69
CA MET A 647 -13.63 3.68 -3.07
C MET A 647 -14.40 3.89 -4.38
N ALA A 648 -15.18 4.98 -4.43
CA ALA A 648 -15.90 5.40 -5.63
C ALA A 648 -14.99 5.78 -6.81
N SER A 649 -15.43 5.52 -8.04
CA SER A 649 -14.64 5.77 -9.26
C SER A 649 -14.27 7.24 -9.44
N GLU A 650 -15.17 8.13 -9.04
CA GLU A 650 -15.06 9.59 -9.17
C GLU A 650 -13.99 10.12 -8.23
N ASN A 651 -13.88 9.54 -7.02
CA ASN A 651 -12.82 9.88 -6.07
C ASN A 651 -11.47 9.54 -6.68
N ASN A 652 -11.33 8.36 -7.30
CA ASN A 652 -10.10 7.98 -7.96
C ASN A 652 -9.74 8.91 -9.12
N LYS A 653 -10.70 9.23 -10.00
CA LYS A 653 -10.50 10.16 -11.13
C LYS A 653 -10.07 11.55 -10.65
N ALA A 654 -10.72 12.07 -9.62
CA ALA A 654 -10.39 13.36 -9.02
C ALA A 654 -8.97 13.36 -8.43
N LEU A 655 -8.61 12.30 -7.69
CA LEU A 655 -7.27 12.14 -7.11
C LEU A 655 -6.19 11.98 -8.19
N MET A 656 -6.46 11.21 -9.25
CA MET A 656 -5.52 11.07 -10.38
C MET A 656 -5.27 12.41 -11.06
N LYS A 657 -6.32 13.22 -11.29
CA LYS A 657 -6.19 14.58 -11.83
C LYS A 657 -5.41 15.51 -10.89
N LYS A 658 -5.74 15.49 -9.59
CA LYS A 658 -5.08 16.28 -8.54
C LYS A 658 -3.58 16.00 -8.47
N TYR A 659 -3.19 14.74 -8.56
CA TYR A 659 -1.80 14.28 -8.43
C TYR A 659 -1.11 14.01 -9.77
N GLN A 660 -1.75 14.32 -10.90
CA GLN A 660 -1.23 14.09 -12.26
C GLN A 660 -0.74 12.64 -12.47
N ILE A 661 -1.51 11.68 -11.98
CA ILE A 661 -1.15 10.25 -11.97
C ILE A 661 -1.45 9.62 -13.32
N SER A 662 -0.51 8.81 -13.82
CA SER A 662 -0.69 8.05 -15.06
C SER A 662 -1.61 6.84 -14.85
N GLU A 663 -2.26 6.38 -15.93
CA GLU A 663 -3.10 5.17 -15.94
C GLU A 663 -2.37 3.89 -15.51
N SER A 664 -1.03 3.89 -15.47
CA SER A 664 -0.23 2.79 -14.95
C SER A 664 -0.40 2.59 -13.44
N TYR A 665 -0.78 3.64 -12.71
CA TYR A 665 -1.00 3.60 -11.26
C TYR A 665 -2.47 3.73 -10.86
N ASN A 666 -3.41 3.69 -11.81
CA ASN A 666 -4.84 3.76 -11.54
C ASN A 666 -5.25 2.76 -10.43
N TYR A 667 -5.68 3.31 -9.29
CA TYR A 667 -5.83 2.58 -8.04
C TYR A 667 -6.97 1.56 -8.03
N ILE A 668 -8.04 1.84 -8.77
CA ILE A 668 -9.21 0.95 -8.90
C ILE A 668 -8.98 -0.09 -9.98
N GLU A 669 -8.44 0.32 -11.13
CA GLU A 669 -8.38 -0.54 -12.33
C GLU A 669 -7.22 -1.53 -12.30
N ASN A 670 -6.13 -1.20 -11.59
CA ASN A 670 -4.92 -2.01 -11.57
C ASN A 670 -4.72 -2.71 -10.23
N SER A 671 -4.21 -3.94 -10.31
CA SER A 671 -3.56 -4.61 -9.19
C SER A 671 -2.09 -4.23 -9.11
N ILE A 672 -1.45 -4.51 -7.97
CA ILE A 672 -0.01 -4.30 -7.83
C ILE A 672 0.80 -5.05 -8.90
N LEU A 673 0.37 -6.25 -9.29
CA LEU A 673 1.01 -7.02 -10.36
C LEU A 673 0.91 -6.30 -11.71
N LEU A 674 -0.25 -5.76 -12.05
CA LEU A 674 -0.46 -5.03 -13.31
C LEU A 674 0.29 -3.70 -13.32
N THR A 675 0.24 -2.93 -12.23
CA THR A 675 1.00 -1.68 -12.11
C THR A 675 2.49 -1.92 -12.28
N MET A 676 3.08 -2.87 -11.54
CA MET A 676 4.51 -3.13 -11.64
C MET A 676 4.93 -3.61 -13.03
N GLN A 677 4.14 -4.44 -13.71
CA GLN A 677 4.45 -4.84 -15.09
C GLN A 677 4.34 -3.70 -16.11
N LYS A 678 3.46 -2.73 -15.89
CA LYS A 678 3.34 -1.55 -16.78
C LYS A 678 4.54 -0.60 -16.64
N VAL A 679 5.14 -0.50 -15.45
CA VAL A 679 6.22 0.46 -15.15
C VAL A 679 7.60 -0.16 -15.13
N ASP A 680 7.70 -1.48 -14.94
CA ASP A 680 8.95 -2.23 -14.95
C ASP A 680 8.95 -3.26 -16.10
N ILE A 681 9.54 -2.83 -17.22
CA ILE A 681 9.76 -3.66 -18.41
C ILE A 681 11.07 -4.47 -18.37
N ILE A 682 11.84 -4.35 -17.27
CA ILE A 682 13.20 -4.90 -17.15
C ILE A 682 13.19 -6.21 -16.36
N SER A 683 12.37 -6.29 -15.32
CA SER A 683 12.30 -7.45 -14.43
C SER A 683 11.71 -8.68 -15.10
N LYS A 684 11.99 -9.86 -14.52
CA LYS A 684 11.65 -11.14 -15.15
C LYS A 684 10.17 -11.44 -15.10
N PHE A 685 9.61 -11.91 -16.21
CA PHE A 685 8.26 -12.41 -16.31
C PHE A 685 8.26 -13.90 -16.65
N VAL A 686 7.49 -14.69 -15.90
CA VAL A 686 7.30 -16.12 -16.15
C VAL A 686 5.81 -16.43 -16.23
N LEU A 687 5.39 -17.01 -17.35
CA LEU A 687 4.06 -17.59 -17.50
C LEU A 687 4.12 -19.08 -17.18
N LEU A 688 3.36 -19.55 -16.18
CA LEU A 688 3.23 -20.98 -15.89
C LEU A 688 2.30 -21.63 -16.92
N ARG A 689 2.87 -22.32 -17.92
CA ARG A 689 2.10 -22.83 -19.07
C ARG A 689 1.43 -24.19 -18.83
N TYR A 690 1.92 -24.96 -17.87
CA TYR A 690 1.48 -26.33 -17.65
C TYR A 690 0.45 -26.42 -16.54
N HIS A 691 -0.67 -27.11 -16.80
CA HIS A 691 -1.63 -27.47 -15.77
C HIS A 691 -1.10 -28.58 -14.88
N TYR A 692 -1.26 -28.40 -13.57
CA TYR A 692 -1.05 -29.43 -12.57
C TYR A 692 -2.17 -30.47 -12.73
N ARG A 693 -1.90 -31.59 -13.42
CA ARG A 693 -2.82 -32.75 -13.51
C ARG A 693 -2.24 -33.94 -12.76
#